data_AF-A0A2A6C7Z9-F1
#
_entry.id   AF-A0A2A6C7Z9-F1
#
_cell.length_a   1.000
_cell.length_b   1.000
_cell.length_c   1.000
_cell.angle_alpha   90.00
_cell.angle_beta   90.00
_cell.angle_gamma   90.00
#
_symmetry.space_group_name_H-M   'P 1'
#
loop_
_entity.id
_entity.type
_entity.pdbx_description
1 polymer ?
#
loop_
_entity_poly.entity_id
_entity_poly.type
_entity_poly.pdbx_seq_one_letter_code
_entity_poly.pdbx_strand_id
1 'polypeptide(L)'
;MSLKQIVGQKLLKDVIQPLKKPGKAGSWNVLIVDRLSMRMLSACCKMHDILEEGITIVEDLAKSREPLPSLEGIYLLAPTQESIQRLIDDFSIRHQYKCAHVFFTEACPEGLFNMLCKSSASKFIKTCKEINIAFTPYESQVYTLDSPDTFFLYFNAMKQGGLTTNLERIAEQIATVCATLGEYPVLRYRSDFERNQELLQLVSQKLDAYKADDPSMGEGAEKARSQLIIIDRGFDAVTPLLHELTLQAMCYDLLGIENDVYRYETGGGESVDKEVLLDENDDLWVENRHKHIAVVSQDVTKGLKKFSDTKMGMKADSKSIKDLSLMIKKMPQFQKELNKFSTHFHLAEECMKQYQQGVDKLCKVEQDLAMQVDAEGERVKDAMKLMVPLLIDPAVRQEDRLRLILLYILSKNDNNGQQCGITDENLNKLLQHANIPAAEKQTITNAAFLGLNITTDSGRKKVWVPTRKERANEQVYQSSRWVPVIKDIVEDACDDKLDPKHFPFLSGKPASQAYRAPTSARYGQWHKERGQQASYRSGPRLILFIVGGVTYSEMRVAYEVSKDKKPWEVVIDHHTRPVPVQSTRAEQAARLTVGGRRRLQRIRGRRDGPLRKMARVKTRELRGKPKEALNKTLEEQKTELASLQVSKVTGGAASKLSKIRVVRKNIARVLTVINQTQKQELRKFYKGKKYLPTDIRYKKTRAMRRALTKHEASIKSAKQLAKTRKFVSRKFAVKA
;
A
#
# COMPACT_ATOMS: atom_id res chain seq x y z
N MET A 1 -22.08 -11.54 -0.26
CA MET A 1 -20.88 -11.82 -1.09
C MET A 1 -19.76 -10.93 -0.57
N SER A 2 -18.51 -11.40 -0.61
CA SER A 2 -17.38 -10.57 -0.19
C SER A 2 -17.10 -9.47 -1.21
N LEU A 3 -16.50 -8.36 -0.76
CA LEU A 3 -16.15 -7.25 -1.64
C LEU A 3 -15.24 -7.70 -2.82
N LYS A 4 -14.28 -8.60 -2.56
CA LYS A 4 -13.42 -9.20 -3.59
C LYS A 4 -14.21 -9.96 -4.65
N GLN A 5 -15.20 -10.74 -4.24
CA GLN A 5 -16.05 -11.48 -5.18
C GLN A 5 -16.87 -10.54 -6.05
N ILE A 6 -17.45 -9.49 -5.46
CA ILE A 6 -18.25 -8.50 -6.19
C ILE A 6 -17.39 -7.82 -7.26
N VAL A 7 -16.22 -7.30 -6.87
CA VAL A 7 -15.29 -6.63 -7.81
C VAL A 7 -14.76 -7.61 -8.86
N GLY A 8 -14.32 -8.80 -8.45
CA GLY A 8 -13.78 -9.81 -9.37
C GLY A 8 -14.80 -10.24 -10.43
N GLN A 9 -16.04 -10.51 -10.02
CA GLN A 9 -17.12 -10.85 -10.96
C GLN A 9 -17.42 -9.69 -11.91
N LYS A 10 -17.48 -8.45 -11.41
CA LYS A 10 -17.74 -7.26 -12.23
C LYS A 10 -16.62 -7.05 -13.26
N LEU A 11 -15.36 -7.19 -12.87
CA LEU A 11 -14.22 -7.10 -13.80
C LEU A 11 -14.24 -8.21 -14.86
N LEU A 12 -14.47 -9.45 -14.47
CA LEU A 12 -14.53 -10.57 -15.42
C LEU A 12 -15.69 -10.39 -16.39
N LYS A 13 -16.89 -10.06 -15.89
CA LYS A 13 -18.13 -9.95 -16.67
C LYS A 13 -18.17 -8.72 -17.58
N ASP A 14 -17.69 -7.57 -17.12
CA ASP A 14 -17.88 -6.30 -17.84
C ASP A 14 -16.67 -5.94 -18.71
N VAL A 15 -15.47 -6.40 -18.35
CA VAL A 15 -14.22 -6.08 -19.07
C VAL A 15 -13.75 -7.24 -19.94
N ILE A 16 -13.63 -8.44 -19.38
CA ILE A 16 -12.89 -9.54 -20.02
C ILE A 16 -13.81 -10.41 -20.89
N GLN A 17 -14.89 -10.94 -20.33
CA GLN A 17 -15.82 -11.84 -21.00
C GLN A 17 -16.46 -11.26 -22.28
N PRO A 18 -16.84 -9.97 -22.36
CA PRO A 18 -17.43 -9.40 -23.58
C PRO A 18 -16.45 -9.35 -24.76
N LEU A 19 -15.15 -9.41 -24.47
CA LEU A 19 -14.08 -9.38 -25.47
C LEU A 19 -13.52 -10.76 -25.80
N LYS A 20 -14.01 -11.80 -25.12
CA LYS A 20 -13.80 -13.20 -25.48
C LYS A 20 -14.58 -13.48 -26.76
N LYS A 21 -13.92 -13.97 -27.81
CA LYS A 21 -14.57 -14.31 -29.08
C LYS A 21 -14.92 -15.81 -29.07
N PRO A 22 -16.16 -16.21 -28.75
CA PRO A 22 -16.55 -17.61 -28.79
C PRO A 22 -16.47 -18.12 -30.24
N GLY A 23 -15.82 -19.27 -30.45
CA GLY A 23 -15.74 -19.94 -31.75
C GLY A 23 -14.50 -19.68 -32.60
N LYS A 24 -13.61 -18.75 -32.21
CA LYS A 24 -12.24 -18.68 -32.77
C LYS A 24 -11.25 -19.20 -31.74
N ALA A 25 -10.97 -20.51 -31.78
CA ALA A 25 -9.92 -21.11 -30.98
C ALA A 25 -8.62 -20.27 -31.13
N GLY A 26 -8.12 -19.71 -30.03
CA GLY A 26 -6.83 -19.01 -29.99
C GLY A 26 -6.80 -17.50 -30.26
N SER A 27 -7.92 -16.76 -30.22
CA SER A 27 -7.83 -15.29 -30.21
C SER A 27 -7.45 -14.78 -28.81
N TRP A 28 -6.16 -14.71 -28.56
CA TRP A 28 -5.59 -14.19 -27.31
C TRP A 28 -5.60 -12.66 -27.30
N ASN A 29 -5.91 -12.10 -26.13
CA ASN A 29 -5.83 -10.66 -25.88
C ASN A 29 -4.69 -10.36 -24.91
N VAL A 30 -4.15 -9.14 -24.99
CA VAL A 30 -3.19 -8.60 -24.03
C VAL A 30 -3.94 -7.70 -23.06
N LEU A 31 -3.77 -7.87 -21.76
CA LEU A 31 -4.34 -6.98 -20.76
C LEU A 31 -3.28 -5.96 -20.31
N ILE A 32 -3.54 -4.69 -20.53
CA ILE A 32 -2.68 -3.57 -20.15
C ILE A 32 -3.32 -2.86 -18.97
N VAL A 33 -2.59 -2.79 -17.87
CA VAL A 33 -3.07 -2.19 -16.62
C VAL A 33 -2.11 -1.11 -16.14
N ASP A 34 -2.65 -0.10 -15.46
CA ASP A 34 -1.84 0.82 -14.66
C ASP A 34 -1.65 0.30 -13.23
N ARG A 35 -1.00 1.10 -12.37
CA ARG A 35 -0.69 0.70 -11.00
C ARG A 35 -1.94 0.40 -10.16
N LEU A 36 -2.96 1.25 -10.23
CA LEU A 36 -4.19 1.06 -9.46
C LEU A 36 -4.94 -0.17 -9.95
N SER A 37 -5.12 -0.27 -11.27
CA SER A 37 -5.85 -1.36 -11.91
C SER A 37 -5.17 -2.71 -11.73
N MET A 38 -3.83 -2.74 -11.77
CA MET A 38 -3.04 -3.94 -11.46
C MET A 38 -3.30 -4.43 -10.03
N ARG A 39 -3.31 -3.52 -9.05
CA ARG A 39 -3.56 -3.86 -7.65
C ARG A 39 -5.00 -4.34 -7.44
N MET A 40 -5.96 -3.65 -8.05
CA MET A 40 -7.37 -4.05 -8.02
C MET A 40 -7.55 -5.46 -8.58
N LEU A 41 -7.01 -5.72 -9.78
CA LEU A 41 -7.09 -7.03 -10.43
C LEU A 41 -6.39 -8.12 -9.63
N SER A 42 -5.19 -7.84 -9.12
CA SER A 42 -4.41 -8.79 -8.31
C SER A 42 -5.10 -9.14 -6.98
N ALA A 43 -5.97 -8.27 -6.47
CA ALA A 43 -6.66 -8.50 -5.20
C ALA A 43 -7.86 -9.45 -5.34
N CYS A 44 -8.52 -9.48 -6.50
CA CYS A 44 -9.75 -10.25 -6.71
C CYS A 44 -9.62 -11.41 -7.71
N CYS A 45 -8.66 -11.39 -8.63
CA CYS A 45 -8.50 -12.39 -9.68
C CYS A 45 -7.10 -13.02 -9.66
N LYS A 46 -7.01 -14.34 -9.82
CA LYS A 46 -5.74 -15.04 -10.02
C LYS A 46 -5.39 -15.08 -11.50
N MET A 47 -4.13 -15.35 -11.80
CA MET A 47 -3.66 -15.48 -13.18
C MET A 47 -4.41 -16.56 -13.97
N HIS A 48 -4.77 -17.68 -13.35
CA HIS A 48 -5.53 -18.74 -14.04
C HIS A 48 -6.94 -18.28 -14.46
N ASP A 49 -7.66 -17.55 -13.60
CA ASP A 49 -9.00 -17.00 -13.90
C ASP A 49 -8.96 -16.11 -15.14
N ILE A 50 -7.91 -15.29 -15.25
CA ILE A 50 -7.71 -14.34 -16.34
C ILE A 50 -7.28 -15.06 -17.63
N LEU A 51 -6.43 -16.09 -17.52
CA LEU A 51 -5.97 -16.91 -18.64
C LEU A 51 -7.11 -17.71 -19.29
N GLU A 52 -7.98 -18.32 -18.48
CA GLU A 52 -9.16 -19.08 -18.93
C GLU A 52 -10.17 -18.21 -19.69
N GLU A 53 -10.13 -16.90 -19.46
CA GLU A 53 -10.97 -15.91 -20.13
C GLU A 53 -10.31 -15.29 -21.38
N GLY A 54 -9.18 -15.84 -21.83
CA GLY A 54 -8.58 -15.51 -23.15
C GLY A 54 -7.53 -14.40 -23.12
N ILE A 55 -7.02 -14.03 -21.94
CA ILE A 55 -5.89 -13.10 -21.81
C ILE A 55 -4.59 -13.90 -21.72
N THR A 56 -3.65 -13.68 -22.64
CA THR A 56 -2.38 -14.43 -22.64
C THR A 56 -1.30 -13.81 -21.76
N ILE A 57 -1.33 -12.48 -21.59
CA ILE A 57 -0.30 -11.73 -20.88
C ILE A 57 -0.89 -10.47 -20.26
N VAL A 58 -0.44 -10.15 -19.05
CA VAL A 58 -0.77 -8.92 -18.33
C VAL A 58 0.47 -8.03 -18.33
N GLU A 59 0.33 -6.82 -18.85
CA GLU A 59 1.41 -5.87 -19.06
C GLU A 59 1.18 -4.57 -18.27
N ASP A 60 2.26 -3.98 -17.80
CA ASP A 60 2.26 -2.73 -17.03
C ASP A 60 2.43 -1.54 -17.97
N LEU A 61 1.43 -0.66 -18.01
CA LEU A 61 1.41 0.52 -18.88
C LEU A 61 2.66 1.41 -18.69
N ALA A 62 3.20 1.49 -17.48
CA ALA A 62 4.36 2.35 -17.18
C ALA A 62 5.69 1.78 -17.71
N LYS A 63 5.73 0.50 -18.11
CA LYS A 63 6.94 -0.16 -18.60
C LYS A 63 7.01 -0.13 -20.13
N SER A 64 8.24 -0.20 -20.63
CA SER A 64 8.49 -0.42 -22.05
C SER A 64 8.13 -1.86 -22.39
N ARG A 65 7.17 -2.02 -23.30
CA ARG A 65 6.56 -3.31 -23.68
C ARG A 65 6.98 -3.72 -25.09
N GLU A 66 6.96 -5.02 -25.37
CA GLU A 66 7.23 -5.54 -26.72
C GLU A 66 6.01 -5.30 -27.63
N PRO A 67 6.19 -4.77 -28.86
CA PRO A 67 5.08 -4.58 -29.79
C PRO A 67 4.48 -5.92 -30.22
N LEU A 68 3.17 -6.08 -30.02
CA LEU A 68 2.38 -7.26 -30.38
C LEU A 68 1.23 -6.85 -31.32
N PRO A 69 1.52 -6.42 -32.57
CA PRO A 69 0.52 -5.84 -33.48
C PRO A 69 -0.52 -6.84 -33.99
N SER A 70 -0.32 -8.15 -33.77
CA SER A 70 -1.29 -9.19 -34.11
C SER A 70 -2.39 -9.37 -33.05
N LEU A 71 -2.12 -8.99 -31.79
CA LEU A 71 -3.02 -9.15 -30.65
C LEU A 71 -3.81 -7.86 -30.38
N GLU A 72 -5.01 -8.00 -29.82
CA GLU A 72 -5.82 -6.86 -29.37
C GLU A 72 -5.45 -6.50 -27.92
N GLY A 73 -5.33 -5.21 -27.63
CA GLY A 73 -4.98 -4.70 -26.30
C GLY A 73 -6.22 -4.26 -25.53
N ILE A 74 -6.45 -4.85 -24.36
CA ILE A 74 -7.47 -4.45 -23.39
C ILE A 74 -6.79 -3.54 -22.37
N TYR A 75 -7.16 -2.27 -22.34
CA TYR A 75 -6.61 -1.27 -21.43
C TYR A 75 -7.59 -1.06 -20.28
N LEU A 76 -7.20 -1.46 -19.07
CA LEU A 76 -7.93 -1.15 -17.84
C LEU A 76 -7.12 -0.11 -17.04
N LEU A 77 -7.55 1.15 -17.09
CA LEU A 77 -6.75 2.30 -16.68
C LEU A 77 -7.52 3.29 -15.81
N ALA A 78 -6.86 3.92 -14.87
CA ALA A 78 -7.36 5.17 -14.28
C ALA A 78 -7.23 6.32 -15.29
N PRO A 79 -8.23 7.22 -15.39
CA PRO A 79 -8.25 8.36 -16.32
C PRO A 79 -7.32 9.47 -15.84
N THR A 80 -6.03 9.16 -15.71
CA THR A 80 -4.98 10.13 -15.40
C THR A 80 -4.32 10.62 -16.67
N GLN A 81 -3.77 11.84 -16.61
CA GLN A 81 -3.00 12.40 -17.73
C GLN A 81 -1.84 11.48 -18.13
N GLU A 82 -1.18 10.84 -17.16
CA GLU A 82 -0.07 9.92 -17.39
C GLU A 82 -0.53 8.65 -18.13
N SER A 83 -1.64 8.03 -17.68
CA SER A 83 -2.19 6.83 -18.31
C SER A 83 -2.66 7.10 -19.75
N ILE A 84 -3.37 8.22 -19.96
CA ILE A 84 -3.91 8.58 -21.27
C ILE A 84 -2.79 8.96 -22.25
N GLN A 85 -1.75 9.69 -21.79
CA GLN A 85 -0.62 9.99 -22.65
C GLN A 85 0.11 8.72 -23.11
N ARG A 86 0.31 7.74 -22.22
CA ARG A 86 0.94 6.47 -22.60
C ARG A 86 0.09 5.64 -23.55
N LEU A 87 -1.23 5.65 -23.37
CA LEU A 87 -2.15 5.06 -24.34
C LEU A 87 -2.00 5.73 -25.71
N ILE A 88 -1.89 7.06 -25.76
CA ILE A 88 -1.67 7.79 -27.02
C ILE A 88 -0.33 7.40 -27.65
N ASP A 89 0.73 7.31 -26.84
CA ASP A 89 2.08 6.98 -27.31
C ASP A 89 2.15 5.57 -27.93
N ASP A 90 1.39 4.60 -27.41
CA ASP A 90 1.28 3.22 -27.93
C ASP A 90 0.75 3.15 -29.38
N PHE A 91 0.12 4.21 -29.88
CA PHE A 91 -0.43 4.28 -31.24
C PHE A 91 0.08 5.50 -32.05
N SER A 92 1.06 6.25 -31.53
CA SER A 92 1.57 7.46 -32.19
C SER A 92 2.70 7.19 -33.18
N ILE A 93 3.69 6.35 -32.80
CA ILE A 93 4.91 6.14 -33.60
C ILE A 93 4.95 4.74 -34.21
N ARG A 94 4.53 3.73 -33.46
CA ARG A 94 4.45 2.31 -33.88
C ARG A 94 3.17 1.74 -33.30
N HIS A 95 2.48 0.88 -34.02
CA HIS A 95 1.29 0.22 -33.50
C HIS A 95 1.73 -0.85 -32.50
N GLN A 96 1.57 -0.56 -31.20
CA GLN A 96 1.92 -1.50 -30.14
C GLN A 96 1.02 -2.75 -30.18
N TYR A 97 -0.26 -2.55 -30.51
CA TYR A 97 -1.28 -3.61 -30.61
C TYR A 97 -2.14 -3.40 -31.86
N LYS A 98 -2.93 -4.41 -32.22
CA LYS A 98 -3.85 -4.37 -33.37
C LYS A 98 -4.92 -3.28 -33.22
N CYS A 99 -5.48 -3.16 -32.02
CA CYS A 99 -6.49 -2.17 -31.62
C CYS A 99 -6.54 -2.07 -30.09
N ALA A 100 -7.24 -1.06 -29.58
CA ALA A 100 -7.44 -0.83 -28.16
C ALA A 100 -8.91 -0.98 -27.74
N HIS A 101 -9.14 -1.71 -26.65
CA HIS A 101 -10.40 -1.69 -25.89
C HIS A 101 -10.12 -1.01 -24.55
N VAL A 102 -10.61 0.21 -24.38
CA VAL A 102 -10.30 1.07 -23.23
C VAL A 102 -11.43 1.01 -22.21
N PHE A 103 -11.08 0.68 -20.98
CA PHE A 103 -11.95 0.66 -19.82
C PHE A 103 -11.35 1.57 -18.75
N PHE A 104 -12.04 2.67 -18.44
CA PHE A 104 -11.64 3.57 -17.38
C PHE A 104 -12.19 3.11 -16.03
N THR A 105 -11.35 3.16 -14.99
CA THR A 105 -11.73 2.76 -13.62
C THR A 105 -12.77 3.69 -13.00
N GLU A 106 -12.77 4.96 -13.38
CA GLU A 106 -13.67 6.04 -12.91
C GLU A 106 -14.03 6.94 -14.08
N ALA A 107 -14.94 7.89 -13.86
CA ALA A 107 -15.37 8.86 -14.87
C ALA A 107 -14.17 9.63 -15.44
N CYS A 108 -14.04 9.66 -16.77
CA CYS A 108 -12.92 10.33 -17.42
C CYS A 108 -13.18 11.84 -17.54
N PRO A 109 -12.30 12.71 -16.99
CA PRO A 109 -12.49 14.15 -17.11
C PRO A 109 -12.55 14.59 -18.58
N GLU A 110 -13.50 15.46 -18.93
CA GLU A 110 -13.75 15.88 -20.33
C GLU A 110 -12.49 16.42 -21.03
N GLY A 111 -11.63 17.14 -20.32
CA GLY A 111 -10.38 17.65 -20.87
C GLY A 111 -9.43 16.54 -21.34
N LEU A 112 -9.35 15.45 -20.59
CA LEU A 112 -8.53 14.28 -20.93
C LEU A 112 -9.19 13.42 -22.01
N PHE A 113 -10.52 13.29 -21.97
CA PHE A 113 -11.27 12.60 -22.99
C PHE A 113 -11.15 13.29 -24.36
N ASN A 114 -11.26 14.62 -24.40
CA ASN A 114 -11.07 15.43 -25.60
C ASN A 114 -9.64 15.32 -26.17
N MET A 115 -8.64 15.22 -25.28
CA MET A 115 -7.25 14.97 -25.69
C MET A 115 -7.11 13.60 -26.38
N LEU A 116 -7.73 12.55 -25.82
CA LEU A 116 -7.74 11.22 -26.41
C LEU A 116 -8.46 11.20 -27.77
N CYS A 117 -9.62 11.86 -27.88
CA CYS A 117 -10.39 11.94 -29.12
C CYS A 117 -9.62 12.63 -30.26
N LYS A 118 -8.85 13.66 -29.96
CA LYS A 118 -8.04 14.41 -30.95
C LYS A 118 -6.73 13.69 -31.33
N SER A 119 -6.36 12.63 -30.62
CA SER A 119 -5.12 11.89 -30.84
C SER A 119 -5.22 10.89 -32.01
N SER A 120 -4.08 10.40 -32.48
CA SER A 120 -4.03 9.31 -33.48
C SER A 120 -4.57 7.98 -32.93
N ALA A 121 -4.53 7.78 -31.61
CA ALA A 121 -4.99 6.57 -30.96
C ALA A 121 -6.51 6.35 -31.12
N SER A 122 -7.29 7.42 -31.27
CA SER A 122 -8.75 7.36 -31.46
C SER A 122 -9.18 6.41 -32.59
N LYS A 123 -8.40 6.34 -33.68
CA LYS A 123 -8.66 5.47 -34.84
C LYS A 123 -8.53 3.98 -34.53
N PHE A 124 -7.83 3.64 -33.46
CA PHE A 124 -7.55 2.27 -33.04
C PHE A 124 -8.44 1.82 -31.87
N ILE A 125 -9.18 2.73 -31.24
CA ILE A 125 -10.07 2.42 -30.13
C ILE A 125 -11.36 1.80 -30.67
N LYS A 126 -11.63 0.55 -30.32
CA LYS A 126 -12.87 -0.17 -30.69
C LYS A 126 -13.94 -0.11 -29.60
N THR A 127 -13.54 0.03 -28.35
CA THR A 127 -14.43 0.09 -27.19
C THR A 127 -13.87 1.11 -26.23
N CYS A 128 -14.72 2.00 -25.71
CA CYS A 128 -14.39 2.92 -24.64
C CYS A 128 -15.55 2.89 -23.65
N LYS A 129 -15.30 2.45 -22.41
CA LYS A 129 -16.31 2.31 -21.36
C LYS A 129 -15.73 2.72 -20.01
N GLU A 130 -16.61 3.06 -19.08
CA GLU A 130 -16.27 3.34 -17.69
C GLU A 130 -16.83 2.21 -16.83
N ILE A 131 -16.01 1.61 -15.96
CA ILE A 131 -16.43 0.49 -15.09
C ILE A 131 -16.90 0.96 -13.71
N ASN A 132 -16.53 2.19 -13.32
CA ASN A 132 -16.85 2.79 -12.03
C ASN A 132 -16.44 1.92 -10.84
N ILE A 133 -15.17 1.47 -10.85
CA ILE A 133 -14.47 0.79 -9.76
C ILE A 133 -13.08 1.40 -9.63
N ALA A 134 -12.89 2.32 -8.67
CA ALA A 134 -11.63 3.01 -8.46
C ALA A 134 -11.02 2.76 -7.07
N PHE A 135 -11.29 1.60 -6.50
CA PHE A 135 -10.73 1.14 -5.22
C PHE A 135 -10.19 -0.29 -5.34
N THR A 136 -9.28 -0.68 -4.45
CA THR A 136 -8.81 -2.06 -4.36
C THR A 136 -9.52 -2.78 -3.20
N PRO A 137 -10.19 -3.93 -3.45
CA PRO A 137 -10.78 -4.73 -2.39
C PRO A 137 -9.70 -5.50 -1.61
N TYR A 138 -9.16 -4.91 -0.54
CA TYR A 138 -8.03 -5.46 0.20
C TYR A 138 -8.40 -6.76 0.93
N GLU A 139 -9.57 -6.79 1.57
CA GLU A 139 -10.17 -7.96 2.17
C GLU A 139 -11.68 -8.02 1.86
N SER A 140 -12.36 -9.03 2.38
CA SER A 140 -13.78 -9.24 2.20
C SER A 140 -14.66 -8.09 2.69
N GLN A 141 -14.25 -7.39 3.76
CA GLN A 141 -14.95 -6.22 4.33
C GLN A 141 -14.06 -4.95 4.38
N VAL A 142 -12.90 -4.97 3.70
CA VAL A 142 -11.93 -3.88 3.73
C VAL A 142 -11.55 -3.44 2.32
N TYR A 143 -11.63 -2.14 2.04
CA TYR A 143 -11.25 -1.55 0.75
C TYR A 143 -10.12 -0.54 0.92
N THR A 144 -9.38 -0.20 -0.14
CA THR A 144 -8.36 0.84 -0.09
C THR A 144 -8.40 1.72 -1.33
N LEU A 145 -8.24 3.03 -1.13
CA LEU A 145 -8.16 4.01 -2.23
C LEU A 145 -6.74 4.21 -2.78
N ASP A 146 -5.73 3.59 -2.15
CA ASP A 146 -4.30 3.67 -2.50
C ASP A 146 -3.77 5.10 -2.71
N SER A 147 -4.10 6.03 -1.82
CA SER A 147 -3.78 7.45 -1.96
C SER A 147 -2.87 8.01 -0.84
N PRO A 148 -1.65 7.48 -0.63
CA PRO A 148 -0.79 7.81 0.52
C PRO A 148 -0.56 9.32 0.74
N ASP A 149 -0.61 10.12 -0.32
CA ASP A 149 -0.42 11.58 -0.26
C ASP A 149 -1.57 12.32 0.43
N THR A 150 -2.76 11.71 0.50
CA THR A 150 -3.95 12.30 1.13
C THR A 150 -3.72 12.62 2.59
N PHE A 151 -3.04 11.76 3.36
CA PHE A 151 -2.72 12.05 4.76
C PHE A 151 -1.98 13.40 4.90
N PHE A 152 -1.01 13.64 4.02
CA PHE A 152 -0.24 14.89 4.03
C PHE A 152 -1.07 16.08 3.60
N LEU A 153 -1.81 15.99 2.51
CA LEU A 153 -2.61 17.11 2.00
C LEU A 153 -3.75 17.46 2.98
N TYR A 154 -4.34 16.45 3.62
CA TYR A 154 -5.49 16.61 4.50
C TYR A 154 -5.15 17.22 5.86
N PHE A 155 -3.98 16.92 6.43
CA PHE A 155 -3.59 17.43 7.75
C PHE A 155 -2.55 18.57 7.69
N ASN A 156 -1.80 18.70 6.59
CA ASN A 156 -0.77 19.75 6.49
C ASN A 156 -1.35 21.07 5.98
N ALA A 157 -1.41 22.08 6.85
CA ALA A 157 -1.84 23.43 6.48
C ALA A 157 -0.93 24.13 5.45
N MET A 158 0.34 23.72 5.31
CA MET A 158 1.34 24.36 4.45
C MET A 158 1.34 23.83 2.99
N LYS A 159 0.60 22.76 2.70
CA LYS A 159 0.51 22.13 1.37
C LYS A 159 -0.92 22.07 0.85
N GLN A 160 -1.60 23.22 0.81
CA GLN A 160 -2.98 23.32 0.28
C GLN A 160 -3.07 23.21 -1.25
N GLY A 161 -1.95 23.42 -1.97
CA GLY A 161 -1.92 23.31 -3.42
C GLY A 161 -2.25 21.89 -3.88
N GLY A 162 -3.41 21.72 -4.51
CA GLY A 162 -3.90 20.42 -5.00
C GLY A 162 -4.76 19.62 -4.00
N LEU A 163 -5.08 20.17 -2.82
CA LEU A 163 -5.98 19.51 -1.87
C LEU A 163 -7.37 19.30 -2.49
N THR A 164 -7.97 20.33 -3.06
CA THR A 164 -9.32 20.26 -3.67
C THR A 164 -9.40 19.14 -4.71
N THR A 165 -8.43 19.09 -5.64
CA THR A 165 -8.34 18.02 -6.64
C THR A 165 -8.15 16.64 -6.01
N ASN A 166 -7.41 16.54 -4.91
CA ASN A 166 -7.26 15.28 -4.17
C ASN A 166 -8.58 14.86 -3.49
N LEU A 167 -9.32 15.80 -2.88
CA LEU A 167 -10.62 15.55 -2.26
C LEU A 167 -11.68 15.15 -3.29
N GLU A 168 -11.73 15.83 -4.45
CA GLU A 168 -12.61 15.45 -5.56
C GLU A 168 -12.33 14.03 -6.06
N ARG A 169 -11.05 13.68 -6.20
CA ARG A 169 -10.64 12.32 -6.57
C ARG A 169 -11.06 11.30 -5.51
N ILE A 170 -10.81 11.56 -4.23
CA ILE A 170 -11.24 10.64 -3.16
C ILE A 170 -12.76 10.50 -3.16
N ALA A 171 -13.50 11.60 -3.33
CA ALA A 171 -14.95 11.58 -3.36
C ALA A 171 -15.48 10.71 -4.50
N GLU A 172 -14.89 10.82 -5.69
CA GLU A 172 -15.17 9.93 -6.83
C GLU A 172 -14.89 8.47 -6.45
N GLN A 173 -13.72 8.17 -5.90
CA GLN A 173 -13.36 6.80 -5.52
C GLN A 173 -14.31 6.21 -4.45
N ILE A 174 -14.71 6.98 -3.43
CA ILE A 174 -15.70 6.56 -2.43
C ILE A 174 -17.07 6.31 -3.08
N ALA A 175 -17.47 7.18 -4.02
CA ALA A 175 -18.70 6.98 -4.77
C ALA A 175 -18.66 5.69 -5.60
N THR A 176 -17.52 5.33 -6.19
CA THR A 176 -17.37 4.02 -6.89
C THR A 176 -17.52 2.82 -5.97
N VAL A 177 -17.14 2.93 -4.68
CA VAL A 177 -17.40 1.89 -3.66
C VAL A 177 -18.90 1.71 -3.50
N CYS A 178 -19.64 2.80 -3.26
CA CYS A 178 -21.09 2.77 -3.09
C CYS A 178 -21.80 2.24 -4.35
N ALA A 179 -21.41 2.73 -5.53
CA ALA A 179 -21.95 2.29 -6.81
C ALA A 179 -21.70 0.81 -7.09
N THR A 180 -20.51 0.29 -6.74
CA THR A 180 -20.17 -1.13 -6.91
C THR A 180 -20.98 -2.04 -5.98
N LEU A 181 -21.35 -1.54 -4.79
CA LEU A 181 -22.23 -2.24 -3.86
C LEU A 181 -23.72 -2.02 -4.18
N GLY A 182 -24.04 -1.08 -5.07
CA GLY A 182 -25.39 -0.64 -5.38
C GLY A 182 -26.08 0.00 -4.17
N GLU A 183 -25.34 0.74 -3.36
CA GLU A 183 -25.80 1.41 -2.15
C GLU A 183 -25.91 2.92 -2.38
N TYR A 184 -26.97 3.54 -1.87
CA TYR A 184 -27.12 5.00 -1.77
C TYR A 184 -27.30 5.35 -0.29
N PRO A 185 -26.19 5.39 0.48
CA PRO A 185 -26.25 5.42 1.94
C PRO A 185 -26.58 6.81 2.48
N VAL A 186 -27.12 6.84 3.70
CA VAL A 186 -27.28 8.07 4.47
C VAL A 186 -25.90 8.61 4.89
N LEU A 187 -25.64 9.87 4.58
CA LEU A 187 -24.33 10.50 4.73
C LEU A 187 -24.15 11.16 6.11
N ARG A 188 -23.11 10.74 6.84
CA ARG A 188 -22.70 11.32 8.13
C ARG A 188 -21.20 11.62 8.15
N TYR A 189 -20.81 12.57 8.99
CA TYR A 189 -19.40 12.93 9.18
C TYR A 189 -19.13 13.31 10.63
N ARG A 190 -17.88 13.20 11.07
CA ARG A 190 -17.45 13.76 12.35
C ARG A 190 -17.31 15.29 12.26
N SER A 191 -18.07 16.03 13.06
CA SER A 191 -18.15 17.50 13.02
C SER A 191 -16.91 18.22 13.58
N ASP A 192 -16.11 17.54 14.41
CA ASP A 192 -14.94 18.15 15.08
C ASP A 192 -13.85 18.60 14.09
N PHE A 193 -13.86 18.10 12.85
CA PHE A 193 -12.90 18.43 11.81
C PHE A 193 -13.62 18.92 10.55
N GLU A 194 -13.56 20.23 10.29
CA GLU A 194 -14.35 20.93 9.27
C GLU A 194 -14.23 20.31 7.86
N ARG A 195 -13.04 19.85 7.46
CA ARG A 195 -12.82 19.26 6.12
C ARG A 195 -13.61 17.96 5.89
N ASN A 196 -14.06 17.28 6.95
CA ASN A 196 -14.88 16.08 6.80
C ASN A 196 -16.21 16.43 6.12
N GLN A 197 -16.77 17.61 6.43
CA GLN A 197 -18.01 18.10 5.80
C GLN A 197 -17.78 18.42 4.31
N GLU A 198 -16.68 19.09 3.99
CA GLU A 198 -16.31 19.42 2.60
C GLU A 198 -16.17 18.14 1.75
N LEU A 199 -15.47 17.13 2.26
CA LEU A 199 -15.31 15.86 1.57
C LEU A 199 -16.66 15.14 1.41
N LEU A 200 -17.49 15.11 2.45
CA LEU A 200 -18.81 14.46 2.38
C LEU A 200 -19.75 15.15 1.39
N GLN A 201 -19.68 16.48 1.27
CA GLN A 201 -20.44 17.24 0.28
C GLN A 201 -20.05 16.86 -1.16
N LEU A 202 -18.75 16.69 -1.43
CA LEU A 202 -18.27 16.22 -2.72
C LEU A 202 -18.73 14.78 -2.99
N VAL A 203 -18.68 13.89 -1.99
CA VAL A 203 -19.19 12.52 -2.11
C VAL A 203 -20.69 12.53 -2.46
N SER A 204 -21.49 13.39 -1.80
CA SER A 204 -22.91 13.54 -2.09
C SER A 204 -23.15 13.87 -3.57
N GLN A 205 -22.45 14.87 -4.10
CA GLN A 205 -22.59 15.27 -5.51
C GLN A 205 -22.27 14.12 -6.48
N LYS A 206 -21.26 13.29 -6.15
CA LYS A 206 -20.91 12.12 -6.96
C LYS A 206 -21.95 11.01 -6.87
N LEU A 207 -22.46 10.73 -5.68
CA LEU A 207 -23.52 9.74 -5.48
C LEU A 207 -24.82 10.14 -6.18
N ASP A 208 -25.16 11.43 -6.18
CA ASP A 208 -26.35 11.94 -6.88
C ASP A 208 -26.26 11.72 -8.39
N ALA A 209 -25.07 11.92 -8.98
CA ALA A 209 -24.83 11.59 -10.39
C ALA A 209 -25.00 10.09 -10.66
N TYR A 210 -24.42 9.22 -9.83
CA TYR A 210 -24.58 7.77 -9.96
C TYR A 210 -26.04 7.31 -9.80
N LYS A 211 -26.80 7.92 -8.89
CA LYS A 211 -28.22 7.62 -8.65
C LYS A 211 -29.11 8.12 -9.79
N ALA A 212 -28.73 9.22 -10.46
CA ALA A 212 -29.42 9.71 -11.64
C ALA A 212 -29.26 8.74 -12.83
N ASP A 213 -28.06 8.15 -13.00
CA ASP A 213 -27.79 7.17 -14.05
C ASP A 213 -28.37 5.78 -13.74
N ASP A 214 -28.37 5.37 -12.47
CA ASP A 214 -28.97 4.12 -11.99
C ASP A 214 -30.00 4.39 -10.87
N PRO A 215 -31.28 4.60 -11.22
CA PRO A 215 -32.34 4.79 -10.25
C PRO A 215 -32.54 3.61 -9.29
N SER A 216 -32.05 2.41 -9.60
CA SER A 216 -32.16 1.24 -8.71
C SER A 216 -31.16 1.25 -7.56
N MET A 217 -30.17 2.16 -7.57
CA MET A 217 -29.14 2.26 -6.55
C MET A 217 -29.73 2.57 -5.16
N GLY A 218 -29.47 1.73 -4.17
CA GLY A 218 -30.03 1.88 -2.83
C GLY A 218 -31.51 1.52 -2.70
N GLU A 219 -32.14 0.91 -3.71
CA GLU A 219 -33.50 0.38 -3.57
C GLU A 219 -33.52 -0.91 -2.72
N GLY A 220 -34.55 -1.02 -1.87
CA GLY A 220 -34.76 -2.15 -0.97
C GLY A 220 -34.76 -1.74 0.50
N ALA A 221 -35.59 -2.42 1.31
CA ALA A 221 -35.79 -2.07 2.72
C ALA A 221 -34.50 -2.14 3.57
N GLU A 222 -33.56 -3.01 3.19
CA GLU A 222 -32.26 -3.14 3.86
C GLU A 222 -31.30 -2.04 3.43
N LYS A 223 -31.20 -1.76 2.12
CA LYS A 223 -30.30 -0.73 1.55
C LYS A 223 -30.69 0.69 1.93
N ALA A 224 -31.98 0.96 2.13
CA ALA A 224 -32.46 2.26 2.59
C ALA A 224 -31.94 2.66 3.98
N ARG A 225 -31.44 1.69 4.77
CA ARG A 225 -30.84 1.92 6.09
C ARG A 225 -29.33 2.03 6.06
N SER A 226 -28.68 1.82 4.91
CA SER A 226 -27.24 1.89 4.79
C SER A 226 -26.73 3.29 5.16
N GLN A 227 -25.57 3.36 5.80
CA GLN A 227 -24.95 4.61 6.26
C GLN A 227 -23.51 4.69 5.76
N LEU A 228 -23.06 5.89 5.39
CA LEU A 228 -21.67 6.20 5.09
C LEU A 228 -21.17 7.24 6.09
N ILE A 229 -20.11 6.91 6.84
CA ILE A 229 -19.53 7.80 7.86
C ILE A 229 -18.09 8.16 7.47
N ILE A 230 -17.82 9.46 7.36
CA ILE A 230 -16.47 10.01 7.17
C ILE A 230 -15.90 10.49 8.50
N ILE A 231 -14.70 10.02 8.83
CA ILE A 231 -13.99 10.30 10.08
C ILE A 231 -12.55 10.70 9.78
N ASP A 232 -11.99 11.68 10.48
CA ASP A 232 -10.57 12.03 10.42
C ASP A 232 -9.74 11.20 11.41
N ARG A 233 -8.47 10.89 11.11
CA ARG A 233 -7.57 10.11 12.00
C ARG A 233 -7.42 10.66 13.42
N GLY A 234 -7.69 11.95 13.65
CA GLY A 234 -7.66 12.58 14.97
C GLY A 234 -8.72 12.08 15.95
N PHE A 235 -9.67 11.25 15.51
CA PHE A 235 -10.71 10.70 16.40
C PHE A 235 -10.19 9.69 17.42
N ASP A 236 -9.13 8.97 17.05
CA ASP A 236 -8.49 7.97 17.89
C ASP A 236 -7.00 7.94 17.58
N ALA A 237 -6.20 8.55 18.45
CA ALA A 237 -4.75 8.57 18.34
C ALA A 237 -4.09 7.45 19.15
N VAL A 238 -4.84 6.75 20.01
CA VAL A 238 -4.32 5.69 20.90
C VAL A 238 -4.20 4.38 20.14
N THR A 239 -5.28 3.95 19.47
CA THR A 239 -5.32 2.67 18.74
C THR A 239 -4.16 2.49 17.76
N PRO A 240 -3.75 3.49 16.96
CA PRO A 240 -2.64 3.32 16.03
C PRO A 240 -1.25 3.24 16.67
N LEU A 241 -1.13 3.47 17.99
CA LEU A 241 0.13 3.44 18.72
C LEU A 241 0.31 2.18 19.55
N LEU A 242 -0.74 1.43 19.83
CA LEU A 242 -0.67 0.23 20.69
C LEU A 242 -0.06 -0.96 19.95
N HIS A 243 0.73 -1.75 20.67
CA HIS A 243 1.09 -3.10 20.22
C HIS A 243 -0.12 -4.01 20.38
N GLU A 244 -0.63 -4.48 19.24
CA GLU A 244 -1.82 -5.33 19.21
C GLU A 244 -1.42 -6.81 19.15
N LEU A 245 -2.11 -7.67 19.91
CA LEU A 245 -1.77 -9.10 20.07
C LEU A 245 -2.69 -10.06 19.29
N THR A 246 -3.51 -9.55 18.37
CA THR A 246 -4.20 -10.39 17.38
C THR A 246 -3.31 -10.69 16.19
N LEU A 247 -3.37 -11.90 15.64
CA LEU A 247 -2.38 -12.44 14.69
C LEU A 247 -1.98 -11.45 13.59
N GLN A 248 -2.93 -10.95 12.80
CA GLN A 248 -2.63 -10.06 11.68
C GLN A 248 -2.00 -8.74 12.14
N ALA A 249 -2.58 -8.10 13.14
CA ALA A 249 -2.05 -6.84 13.65
C ALA A 249 -0.63 -7.02 14.23
N MET A 250 -0.42 -8.08 14.99
CA MET A 250 0.87 -8.42 15.61
C MET A 250 1.94 -8.77 14.57
N CYS A 251 1.59 -9.57 13.56
CA CYS A 251 2.52 -9.93 12.49
C CYS A 251 2.99 -8.69 11.72
N TYR A 252 2.10 -7.78 11.37
CA TYR A 252 2.47 -6.60 10.59
C TYR A 252 3.19 -5.53 11.43
N ASP A 253 3.00 -5.48 12.75
CA ASP A 253 3.78 -4.62 13.66
C ASP A 253 5.21 -5.13 13.86
N LEU A 254 5.33 -6.41 14.24
CA LEU A 254 6.59 -6.97 14.72
C LEU A 254 7.45 -7.56 13.59
N LEU A 255 6.83 -8.08 12.54
CA LEU A 255 7.55 -8.75 11.45
C LEU A 255 7.75 -7.80 10.27
N GLY A 256 8.88 -7.94 9.57
CA GLY A 256 9.21 -7.16 8.38
C GLY A 256 8.41 -7.57 7.13
N ILE A 257 7.08 -7.59 7.22
CA ILE A 257 6.18 -7.93 6.11
C ILE A 257 6.05 -6.71 5.19
N GLU A 258 6.36 -6.92 3.90
CA GLU A 258 6.30 -5.87 2.89
C GLU A 258 5.32 -6.27 1.78
N ASN A 259 4.29 -5.44 1.56
CA ASN A 259 3.24 -5.69 0.55
C ASN A 259 2.61 -7.09 0.70
N ASP A 260 2.27 -7.44 1.95
CA ASP A 260 1.65 -8.72 2.32
C ASP A 260 2.52 -9.95 2.03
N VAL A 261 3.81 -9.76 1.68
CA VAL A 261 4.76 -10.84 1.47
C VAL A 261 5.56 -11.08 2.74
N TYR A 262 5.34 -12.24 3.34
CA TYR A 262 6.13 -12.76 4.44
C TYR A 262 7.31 -13.59 3.92
N ARG A 263 8.50 -13.33 4.47
CA ARG A 263 9.72 -14.06 4.14
C ARG A 263 10.23 -14.79 5.37
N TYR A 264 10.51 -16.08 5.22
CA TYR A 264 11.08 -16.89 6.30
C TYR A 264 11.99 -18.00 5.78
N GLU A 265 12.92 -18.43 6.61
CA GLU A 265 13.82 -19.54 6.31
C GLU A 265 13.20 -20.86 6.79
N THR A 266 13.28 -21.90 5.97
CA THR A 266 12.82 -23.24 6.34
C THR A 266 13.78 -24.32 5.82
N GLY A 267 13.80 -25.47 6.49
CA GLY A 267 14.76 -26.54 6.22
C GLY A 267 15.96 -26.47 7.15
N GLY A 268 16.38 -27.63 7.67
CA GLY A 268 17.48 -27.75 8.63
C GLY A 268 18.84 -27.37 8.04
N GLY A 269 19.64 -28.37 7.64
CA GLY A 269 21.06 -28.18 7.24
C GLY A 269 21.30 -27.33 5.99
N GLU A 270 20.29 -27.11 5.14
CA GLU A 270 20.31 -26.13 4.05
C GLU A 270 19.08 -25.23 4.21
N SER A 271 19.26 -23.99 4.65
CA SER A 271 18.16 -23.03 4.79
C SER A 271 17.65 -22.62 3.40
N VAL A 272 16.33 -22.71 3.23
CA VAL A 272 15.61 -22.29 2.03
C VAL A 272 14.76 -21.08 2.39
N ASP A 273 15.05 -19.95 1.76
CA ASP A 273 14.21 -18.75 1.83
C ASP A 273 12.87 -19.03 1.14
N LYS A 274 11.77 -18.93 1.87
CA LYS A 274 10.40 -18.95 1.34
C LYS A 274 9.80 -17.56 1.38
N GLU A 275 9.14 -17.19 0.29
CA GLU A 275 8.28 -16.01 0.22
C GLU A 275 6.82 -16.49 0.10
N VAL A 276 5.95 -15.99 0.98
CA VAL A 276 4.53 -16.36 1.02
C VAL A 276 3.69 -15.09 1.05
N LEU A 277 2.64 -15.05 0.23
CA LEU A 277 1.66 -13.98 0.21
C LEU A 277 0.58 -14.27 1.26
N LEU A 278 0.31 -13.31 2.15
CA LEU A 278 -0.75 -13.38 3.14
C LEU A 278 -2.02 -12.74 2.56
N ASP A 279 -2.92 -13.57 2.03
CA ASP A 279 -4.16 -13.13 1.41
C ASP A 279 -5.35 -14.03 1.77
N GLU A 280 -6.53 -13.72 1.23
CA GLU A 280 -7.76 -14.49 1.48
C GLU A 280 -7.84 -15.80 0.67
N ASN A 281 -6.79 -16.18 -0.06
CA ASN A 281 -6.68 -17.53 -0.67
C ASN A 281 -6.15 -18.57 0.33
N ASP A 282 -5.70 -18.10 1.49
CA ASP A 282 -5.33 -18.95 2.62
C ASP A 282 -6.45 -18.99 3.67
N ASP A 283 -7.24 -20.05 3.65
CA ASP A 283 -8.33 -20.27 4.62
C ASP A 283 -7.83 -20.25 6.08
N LEU A 284 -6.60 -20.74 6.34
CA LEU A 284 -6.01 -20.69 7.68
C LEU A 284 -5.72 -19.25 8.13
N TRP A 285 -5.33 -18.38 7.18
CA TRP A 285 -5.14 -16.97 7.46
C TRP A 285 -6.47 -16.28 7.78
N VAL A 286 -7.49 -16.49 6.95
CA VAL A 286 -8.83 -15.90 7.15
C VAL A 286 -9.43 -16.33 8.49
N GLU A 287 -9.25 -17.60 8.88
CA GLU A 287 -9.78 -18.11 10.15
C GLU A 287 -9.04 -17.53 11.37
N ASN A 288 -7.72 -17.34 11.29
CA ASN A 288 -6.89 -17.01 12.46
C ASN A 288 -6.46 -15.54 12.54
N ARG A 289 -6.55 -14.75 11.47
CA ARG A 289 -6.03 -13.36 11.40
C ARG A 289 -6.54 -12.44 12.52
N HIS A 290 -7.76 -12.64 12.99
CA HIS A 290 -8.40 -11.84 14.03
C HIS A 290 -8.36 -12.48 15.43
N LYS A 291 -7.80 -13.69 15.56
CA LYS A 291 -7.69 -14.36 16.86
C LYS A 291 -6.47 -13.85 17.62
N HIS A 292 -6.55 -13.91 18.95
CA HIS A 292 -5.44 -13.56 19.83
C HIS A 292 -4.29 -14.58 19.71
N ILE A 293 -3.04 -14.12 19.73
CA ILE A 293 -1.85 -14.95 19.49
C ILE A 293 -1.76 -16.17 20.43
N ALA A 294 -2.25 -16.04 21.67
CA ALA A 294 -2.25 -17.12 22.66
C ALA A 294 -3.00 -18.39 22.22
N VAL A 295 -4.03 -18.26 21.37
CA VAL A 295 -4.82 -19.40 20.88
C VAL A 295 -4.40 -19.87 19.48
N VAL A 296 -3.73 -19.01 18.70
CA VAL A 296 -3.38 -19.29 17.30
C VAL A 296 -2.55 -20.56 17.17
N SER A 297 -1.49 -20.73 17.97
CA SER A 297 -0.63 -21.93 17.90
C SER A 297 -1.41 -23.21 18.18
N GLN A 298 -2.37 -23.16 19.11
CA GLN A 298 -3.23 -24.30 19.42
C GLN A 298 -4.20 -24.59 18.27
N ASP A 299 -4.79 -23.56 17.68
CA ASP A 299 -5.75 -23.70 16.58
C ASP A 299 -5.09 -24.19 15.30
N VAL A 300 -3.89 -23.72 14.97
CA VAL A 300 -3.09 -24.24 13.84
C VAL A 300 -2.75 -25.73 14.07
N THR A 301 -2.39 -26.11 15.29
CA THR A 301 -2.12 -27.52 15.65
C THR A 301 -3.38 -28.39 15.56
N LYS A 302 -4.52 -27.91 16.06
CA LYS A 302 -5.82 -28.58 15.94
C LYS A 302 -6.22 -28.73 14.47
N GLY A 303 -6.02 -27.69 13.66
CA GLY A 303 -6.26 -27.71 12.23
C GLY A 303 -5.41 -28.76 11.51
N LEU A 304 -4.12 -28.85 11.85
CA LEU A 304 -3.22 -29.86 11.30
C LEU A 304 -3.65 -31.28 11.67
N LYS A 305 -4.06 -31.50 12.92
CA LYS A 305 -4.56 -32.80 13.39
C LYS A 305 -5.83 -33.21 12.62
N LYS A 306 -6.80 -32.30 12.51
CA LYS A 306 -8.03 -32.53 11.70
C LYS A 306 -7.69 -32.83 10.24
N PHE A 307 -6.73 -32.12 9.66
CA PHE A 307 -6.27 -32.34 8.29
C PHE A 307 -5.64 -33.74 8.12
N SER A 308 -4.76 -34.14 9.04
CA SER A 308 -4.13 -35.47 9.03
C SER A 308 -5.17 -36.58 9.17
N ASP A 309 -6.12 -36.43 10.10
CA ASP A 309 -7.15 -37.43 10.35
C ASP A 309 -8.10 -37.57 9.15
N THR A 310 -8.52 -36.43 8.55
CA THR A 310 -9.56 -36.42 7.51
C THR A 310 -9.02 -36.72 6.11
N LYS A 311 -7.89 -36.10 5.73
CA LYS A 311 -7.37 -36.15 4.36
C LYS A 311 -6.20 -37.12 4.19
N MET A 312 -5.46 -37.44 5.26
CA MET A 312 -4.34 -38.39 5.19
C MET A 312 -4.68 -39.78 5.74
N GLY A 313 -5.79 -39.94 6.47
CA GLY A 313 -6.16 -41.22 7.09
C GLY A 313 -5.12 -41.72 8.11
N MET A 314 -4.30 -40.82 8.65
CA MET A 314 -3.25 -41.12 9.61
C MET A 314 -3.40 -40.22 10.84
N LYS A 315 -3.33 -40.82 12.03
CA LYS A 315 -3.19 -40.06 13.28
C LYS A 315 -1.77 -39.55 13.41
N ALA A 316 -1.51 -38.33 12.93
CA ALA A 316 -0.24 -37.65 13.18
C ALA A 316 -0.37 -36.78 14.44
N ASP A 317 0.39 -37.10 15.49
CA ASP A 317 0.65 -36.17 16.61
C ASP A 317 1.88 -35.29 16.29
N SER A 318 1.87 -34.66 15.11
CA SER A 318 2.92 -33.73 14.70
C SER A 318 2.72 -32.38 15.39
N LYS A 319 3.59 -32.07 16.35
CA LYS A 319 3.57 -30.80 17.10
C LYS A 319 4.67 -29.82 16.67
N SER A 320 5.53 -30.19 15.72
CA SER A 320 6.70 -29.40 15.36
C SER A 320 6.85 -29.12 13.86
N ILE A 321 7.51 -28.00 13.54
CA ILE A 321 7.90 -27.62 12.16
C ILE A 321 8.81 -28.68 11.51
N LYS A 322 9.62 -29.39 12.31
CA LYS A 322 10.49 -30.46 11.83
C LYS A 322 9.69 -31.65 11.32
N ASP A 323 8.61 -32.02 12.03
CA ASP A 323 7.71 -33.10 11.61
C ASP A 323 6.95 -32.74 10.34
N LEU A 324 6.48 -31.47 10.24
CA LEU A 324 5.87 -30.93 9.02
C LEU A 324 6.81 -31.01 7.81
N SER A 325 8.09 -30.68 8.00
CA SER A 325 9.10 -30.77 6.94
C SER A 325 9.31 -32.20 6.45
N LEU A 326 9.21 -33.20 7.34
CA LEU A 326 9.26 -34.62 6.98
C LEU A 326 7.98 -35.07 6.28
N MET A 327 6.80 -34.62 6.74
CA MET A 327 5.51 -34.92 6.11
C MET A 327 5.44 -34.36 4.70
N ILE A 328 5.93 -33.14 4.47
CA ILE A 328 6.00 -32.54 3.12
C ILE A 328 6.83 -33.40 2.16
N LYS A 329 7.93 -33.99 2.64
CA LYS A 329 8.77 -34.89 1.83
C LYS A 329 8.09 -36.24 1.57
N LYS A 330 7.38 -36.79 2.55
CA LYS A 330 6.68 -38.09 2.43
C LYS A 330 5.44 -38.01 1.55
N MET A 331 4.77 -36.86 1.48
CA MET A 331 3.47 -36.71 0.81
C MET A 331 3.44 -35.47 -0.10
N PRO A 332 4.05 -35.56 -1.30
CA PRO A 332 4.09 -34.43 -2.23
C PRO A 332 2.70 -33.98 -2.69
N GLN A 333 1.71 -34.88 -2.76
CA GLN A 333 0.34 -34.50 -3.16
C GLN A 333 -0.32 -33.47 -2.23
N PHE A 334 0.07 -33.43 -0.95
CA PHE A 334 -0.47 -32.51 0.06
C PHE A 334 0.48 -31.34 0.37
N GLN A 335 1.55 -31.18 -0.41
CA GLN A 335 2.59 -30.17 -0.16
C GLN A 335 2.03 -28.75 -0.07
N LYS A 336 1.06 -28.39 -0.92
CA LYS A 336 0.45 -27.05 -0.92
C LYS A 336 -0.27 -26.75 0.40
N GLU A 337 -1.06 -27.71 0.91
CA GLU A 337 -1.80 -27.54 2.16
C GLU A 337 -0.86 -27.56 3.38
N LEU A 338 0.11 -28.49 3.42
CA LEU A 338 1.11 -28.56 4.48
C LEU A 338 2.01 -27.31 4.55
N ASN A 339 2.32 -26.69 3.40
CA ASN A 339 3.06 -25.43 3.36
C ASN A 339 2.30 -24.30 4.06
N LYS A 340 0.96 -24.24 3.94
CA LYS A 340 0.15 -23.24 4.66
C LYS A 340 0.31 -23.41 6.17
N PHE A 341 0.13 -24.63 6.70
CA PHE A 341 0.35 -24.91 8.13
C PHE A 341 1.77 -24.52 8.58
N SER A 342 2.79 -24.86 7.79
CA SER A 342 4.18 -24.48 8.09
C SER A 342 4.36 -22.96 8.19
N THR A 343 3.72 -22.18 7.31
CA THR A 343 3.78 -20.72 7.35
C THR A 343 3.15 -20.18 8.63
N HIS A 344 1.96 -20.65 9.01
CA HIS A 344 1.27 -20.18 10.22
C HIS A 344 1.98 -20.56 11.52
N PHE A 345 2.59 -21.74 11.58
CA PHE A 345 3.46 -22.10 12.71
C PHE A 345 4.64 -21.14 12.82
N HIS A 346 5.32 -20.85 11.72
CA HIS A 346 6.47 -19.95 11.72
C HIS A 346 6.07 -18.51 12.08
N LEU A 347 4.93 -18.02 11.57
CA LEU A 347 4.37 -16.71 11.95
C LEU A 347 4.13 -16.63 13.46
N ALA A 348 3.45 -17.63 14.02
CA ALA A 348 3.13 -17.65 15.45
C ALA A 348 4.38 -17.75 16.34
N GLU A 349 5.34 -18.62 15.97
CA GLU A 349 6.61 -18.76 16.69
C GLU A 349 7.42 -17.46 16.68
N GLU A 350 7.58 -16.82 15.52
CA GLU A 350 8.38 -15.58 15.43
C GLU A 350 7.70 -14.41 16.14
N CYS A 351 6.37 -14.31 16.09
CA CYS A 351 5.61 -13.33 16.88
C CYS A 351 5.83 -13.54 18.39
N MET A 352 5.70 -14.77 18.87
CA MET A 352 5.91 -15.09 20.29
C MET A 352 7.34 -14.86 20.74
N LYS A 353 8.32 -15.12 19.88
CA LYS A 353 9.73 -14.83 20.13
C LYS A 353 9.98 -13.33 20.30
N GLN A 354 9.47 -12.49 19.40
CA GLN A 354 9.59 -11.04 19.57
C GLN A 354 8.81 -10.52 20.78
N TYR A 355 7.65 -11.11 21.07
CA TYR A 355 6.86 -10.78 22.25
C TYR A 355 7.66 -10.97 23.55
N GLN A 356 8.32 -12.12 23.69
CA GLN A 356 9.14 -12.47 24.85
C GLN A 356 10.45 -11.70 24.95
N GLN A 357 10.89 -11.04 23.88
CA GLN A 357 12.12 -10.24 23.86
C GLN A 357 11.95 -8.82 24.44
N GLY A 358 10.75 -8.46 24.89
CA GLY A 358 10.51 -7.20 25.64
C GLY A 358 9.21 -6.49 25.29
N VAL A 359 8.52 -6.89 24.22
CA VAL A 359 7.22 -6.31 23.84
C VAL A 359 6.15 -6.63 24.89
N ASP A 360 6.28 -7.74 25.62
CA ASP A 360 5.41 -8.08 26.76
C ASP A 360 5.40 -6.99 27.85
N LYS A 361 6.56 -6.41 28.14
CA LYS A 361 6.70 -5.31 29.12
C LYS A 361 6.12 -4.01 28.58
N LEU A 362 6.35 -3.72 27.29
CA LEU A 362 5.78 -2.55 26.61
C LEU A 362 4.24 -2.61 26.64
N CYS A 363 3.65 -3.74 26.25
CA CYS A 363 2.20 -3.92 26.22
C CYS A 363 1.55 -3.62 27.57
N LYS A 364 2.14 -4.05 28.69
CA LYS A 364 1.58 -3.77 30.03
C LYS A 364 1.45 -2.27 30.28
N VAL A 365 2.54 -1.51 30.08
CA VAL A 365 2.56 -0.06 30.30
C VAL A 365 1.70 0.67 29.27
N GLU A 366 1.70 0.22 28.01
CA GLU A 366 0.84 0.78 26.96
C GLU A 366 -0.65 0.64 27.32
N GLN A 367 -1.07 -0.52 27.83
CA GLN A 367 -2.45 -0.77 28.25
C GLN A 367 -2.83 0.06 29.48
N ASP A 368 -1.92 0.20 30.45
CA ASP A 368 -2.13 1.05 31.62
C ASP A 368 -2.29 2.53 31.23
N LEU A 369 -1.47 3.01 30.27
CA LEU A 369 -1.56 4.36 29.73
C LEU A 369 -2.84 4.59 28.91
N ALA A 370 -3.24 3.62 28.09
CA ALA A 370 -4.42 3.72 27.25
C ALA A 370 -5.72 3.66 28.06
N MET A 371 -5.79 2.75 29.04
CA MET A 371 -6.98 2.54 29.87
C MET A 371 -7.05 3.50 31.07
N GLN A 372 -5.94 4.13 31.45
CA GLN A 372 -5.79 4.95 32.68
C GLN A 372 -5.99 4.18 34.00
N VAL A 373 -6.22 2.87 33.91
CA VAL A 373 -6.36 1.93 35.01
C VAL A 373 -5.45 0.72 34.76
N ASP A 374 -4.98 0.09 35.83
CA ASP A 374 -4.21 -1.14 35.76
C ASP A 374 -5.10 -2.38 35.52
N ALA A 375 -4.50 -3.58 35.50
CA ALA A 375 -5.21 -4.82 35.20
C ALA A 375 -6.28 -5.16 36.25
N GLU A 376 -6.13 -4.63 37.46
CA GLU A 376 -7.03 -4.77 38.59
C GLU A 376 -8.16 -3.71 38.59
N GLY A 377 -8.06 -2.70 37.72
CA GLY A 377 -9.03 -1.62 37.59
C GLY A 377 -8.71 -0.40 38.46
N GLU A 378 -7.54 -0.38 39.12
CA GLU A 378 -7.10 0.72 39.95
C GLU A 378 -6.48 1.84 39.10
N ARG A 379 -6.70 3.09 39.49
CA ARG A 379 -6.20 4.24 38.73
C ARG A 379 -4.68 4.31 38.77
N VAL A 380 -4.05 4.44 37.60
CA VAL A 380 -2.58 4.56 37.48
C VAL A 380 -2.12 5.91 38.04
N LYS A 381 -1.48 5.90 39.23
CA LYS A 381 -1.05 7.13 39.93
C LYS A 381 0.25 7.72 39.39
N ASP A 382 1.25 6.89 39.12
CA ASP A 382 2.58 7.32 38.67
C ASP A 382 3.00 6.60 37.38
N ALA A 383 2.43 7.06 36.26
CA ALA A 383 2.76 6.55 34.93
C ALA A 383 4.24 6.76 34.55
N MET A 384 4.91 7.78 35.11
CA MET A 384 6.32 8.05 34.81
C MET A 384 7.23 6.97 35.39
N LYS A 385 6.93 6.49 36.59
CA LYS A 385 7.67 5.38 37.21
C LYS A 385 7.62 4.08 36.40
N LEU A 386 6.49 3.83 35.72
CA LEU A 386 6.34 2.68 34.82
C LEU A 386 7.07 2.89 33.49
N MET A 387 7.00 4.11 32.94
CA MET A 387 7.53 4.44 31.62
C MET A 387 9.06 4.62 31.58
N VAL A 388 9.65 5.33 32.55
CA VAL A 388 11.08 5.72 32.52
C VAL A 388 12.03 4.52 32.36
N PRO A 389 11.84 3.37 33.07
CA PRO A 389 12.69 2.20 32.87
C PRO A 389 12.71 1.69 31.42
N LEU A 390 11.57 1.75 30.72
CA LEU A 390 11.45 1.32 29.32
C LEU A 390 12.06 2.33 28.34
N LEU A 391 12.07 3.62 28.68
CA LEU A 391 12.69 4.67 27.85
C LEU A 391 14.21 4.59 27.84
N ILE A 392 14.83 4.15 28.94
CA ILE A 392 16.29 4.02 29.05
C ILE A 392 16.80 2.65 28.61
N ASP A 393 15.93 1.65 28.49
CA ASP A 393 16.32 0.28 28.15
C ASP A 393 16.86 0.22 26.71
N PRO A 394 18.13 -0.16 26.51
CA PRO A 394 18.73 -0.27 25.18
C PRO A 394 18.10 -1.36 24.30
N ALA A 395 17.38 -2.33 24.89
CA ALA A 395 16.65 -3.36 24.13
C ALA A 395 15.38 -2.80 23.46
N VAL A 396 14.81 -1.72 23.99
CA VAL A 396 13.61 -1.08 23.44
C VAL A 396 13.97 -0.22 22.24
N ARG A 397 13.31 -0.45 21.10
CA ARG A 397 13.57 0.31 19.87
C ARG A 397 13.19 1.77 20.05
N GLN A 398 13.88 2.67 19.34
CA GLN A 398 13.60 4.09 19.37
C GLN A 398 12.14 4.41 18.99
N GLU A 399 11.57 3.65 18.05
CA GLU A 399 10.18 3.75 17.61
C GLU A 399 9.19 3.41 18.71
N ASP A 400 9.48 2.39 19.52
CA ASP A 400 8.64 1.99 20.66
C ASP A 400 8.69 3.04 21.78
N ARG A 401 9.86 3.67 22.01
CA ARG A 401 9.98 4.80 22.94
C ARG A 401 9.14 6.00 22.50
N LEU A 402 9.12 6.30 21.19
CA LEU A 402 8.28 7.37 20.64
C LEU A 402 6.78 7.06 20.81
N ARG A 403 6.35 5.82 20.57
CA ARG A 403 4.96 5.36 20.80
C ARG A 403 4.57 5.57 22.26
N LEU A 404 5.43 5.15 23.19
CA LEU A 404 5.19 5.23 24.62
C LEU A 404 5.09 6.68 25.12
N ILE A 405 6.00 7.56 24.67
CA ILE A 405 5.95 8.99 24.98
C ILE A 405 4.66 9.62 24.43
N LEU A 406 4.28 9.30 23.19
CA LEU A 406 3.07 9.86 22.60
C LEU A 406 1.81 9.37 23.33
N LEU A 407 1.72 8.07 23.66
CA LEU A 407 0.65 7.52 24.50
C LEU A 407 0.58 8.22 25.86
N TYR A 408 1.72 8.46 26.51
CA TYR A 408 1.79 9.20 27.77
C TYR A 408 1.24 10.63 27.64
N ILE A 409 1.54 11.34 26.54
CA ILE A 409 1.02 12.69 26.28
C ILE A 409 -0.49 12.66 26.07
N LEU A 410 -1.00 11.70 25.29
CA LEU A 410 -2.44 11.50 25.05
C LEU A 410 -3.20 11.12 26.33
N SER A 411 -2.52 10.45 27.24
CA SER A 411 -2.99 10.05 28.57
C SER A 411 -3.18 11.22 29.54
N LYS A 412 -2.53 12.38 29.29
CA LYS A 412 -2.62 13.54 30.18
C LYS A 412 -3.89 14.36 29.97
N ASN A 413 -4.70 14.35 31.02
CA ASN A 413 -5.92 15.14 31.13
C ASN A 413 -5.78 16.23 32.20
N ASP A 414 -6.50 17.33 32.02
CA ASP A 414 -6.65 18.39 33.03
C ASP A 414 -7.67 18.00 34.12
N ASN A 415 -7.88 18.90 35.08
CA ASN A 415 -8.79 18.70 36.20
C ASN A 415 -10.26 18.49 35.77
N ASN A 416 -10.62 18.89 34.54
CA ASN A 416 -11.95 18.71 33.98
C ASN A 416 -12.05 17.44 33.12
N GLY A 417 -11.01 16.60 33.12
CA GLY A 417 -10.93 15.36 32.35
C GLY A 417 -10.65 15.57 30.85
N GLN A 418 -10.25 16.77 30.44
CA GLN A 418 -9.97 17.08 29.04
C GLN A 418 -8.48 16.90 28.74
N GLN A 419 -8.16 16.28 27.60
CA GLN A 419 -6.78 16.11 27.16
C GLN A 419 -6.04 17.45 27.09
N CYS A 420 -4.94 17.58 27.82
CA CYS A 420 -4.17 18.83 27.92
C CYS A 420 -2.75 18.75 27.36
N GLY A 421 -2.23 17.54 27.11
CA GLY A 421 -0.85 17.32 26.70
C GLY A 421 0.15 17.68 27.81
N ILE A 422 1.39 18.01 27.44
CA ILE A 422 2.47 18.36 28.37
C ILE A 422 3.17 19.67 28.00
N THR A 423 3.89 20.29 28.92
CA THR A 423 4.75 21.46 28.64
C THR A 423 5.92 21.07 27.73
N ASP A 424 6.41 21.98 26.88
CA ASP A 424 7.55 21.69 25.99
C ASP A 424 8.83 21.31 26.76
N GLU A 425 9.05 21.88 27.95
CA GLU A 425 10.18 21.52 28.82
C GLU A 425 10.15 20.05 29.26
N ASN A 426 8.99 19.57 29.72
CA ASN A 426 8.80 18.17 30.11
C ASN A 426 8.95 17.22 28.92
N LEU A 427 8.50 17.64 27.73
CA LEU A 427 8.73 16.88 26.50
C LEU A 427 10.23 16.77 26.19
N ASN A 428 10.98 17.87 26.28
CA ASN A 428 12.42 17.87 26.05
C ASN A 428 13.16 16.97 27.05
N LYS A 429 12.76 16.99 28.33
CA LYS A 429 13.31 16.08 29.37
C LYS A 429 13.05 14.62 29.02
N LEU A 430 11.82 14.26 28.62
CA LEU A 430 11.47 12.90 28.22
C LEU A 430 12.31 12.42 27.03
N LEU A 431 12.47 13.25 26.01
CA LEU A 431 13.28 12.95 24.83
C LEU A 431 14.75 12.75 25.19
N GLN A 432 15.28 13.57 26.11
CA GLN A 432 16.64 13.44 26.62
C GLN A 432 16.84 12.13 27.38
N HIS A 433 15.93 11.77 28.29
CA HIS A 433 15.99 10.49 29.01
C HIS A 433 15.88 9.28 28.08
N ALA A 434 15.05 9.36 27.04
CA ALA A 434 14.87 8.30 26.05
C ALA A 434 16.03 8.19 25.03
N ASN A 435 17.03 9.08 25.11
CA ASN A 435 18.13 9.20 24.15
C ASN A 435 17.63 9.35 22.69
N ILE A 436 16.57 10.14 22.49
CA ILE A 436 15.97 10.38 21.18
C ILE A 436 16.56 11.67 20.59
N PRO A 437 17.06 11.66 19.34
CA PRO A 437 17.57 12.86 18.69
C PRO A 437 16.53 13.97 18.60
N ALA A 438 16.93 15.22 18.83
CA ALA A 438 16.03 16.38 18.75
C ALA A 438 15.34 16.54 17.37
N ALA A 439 15.92 15.98 16.31
CA ALA A 439 15.29 15.93 14.98
C ALA A 439 13.95 15.18 14.98
N GLU A 440 13.80 14.18 15.85
CA GLU A 440 12.58 13.36 15.99
C GLU A 440 11.52 14.01 16.88
N LYS A 441 11.84 15.13 17.56
CA LYS A 441 10.83 15.92 18.29
C LYS A 441 9.67 16.36 17.37
N GLN A 442 9.99 16.61 16.10
CA GLN A 442 8.98 16.96 15.09
C GLN A 442 7.97 15.82 14.87
N THR A 443 8.38 14.57 15.01
CA THR A 443 7.48 13.41 14.89
C THR A 443 6.34 13.46 15.92
N ILE A 444 6.64 13.87 17.16
CA ILE A 444 5.66 14.00 18.24
C ILE A 444 4.84 15.29 18.07
N THR A 445 5.50 16.42 17.87
CA THR A 445 4.82 17.73 17.78
C THR A 445 3.90 17.84 16.57
N ASN A 446 4.22 17.17 15.46
CA ASN A 446 3.37 17.13 14.26
C ASN A 446 2.06 16.36 14.46
N ALA A 447 1.93 15.55 15.52
CA ALA A 447 0.64 14.95 15.88
C ALA A 447 -0.42 16.02 16.22
N ALA A 448 -0.01 17.26 16.56
CA ALA A 448 -0.93 18.37 16.77
C ALA A 448 -1.71 18.76 15.49
N PHE A 449 -1.19 18.45 14.29
CA PHE A 449 -1.91 18.67 13.02
C PHE A 449 -3.14 17.76 12.86
N LEU A 450 -3.22 16.68 13.64
CA LEU A 450 -4.41 15.80 13.70
C LEU A 450 -5.50 16.37 14.62
N GLY A 451 -5.33 17.59 15.15
CA GLY A 451 -6.27 18.18 16.10
C GLY A 451 -6.03 17.76 17.56
N LEU A 452 -4.88 17.14 17.85
CA LEU A 452 -4.52 16.63 19.18
C LEU A 452 -3.79 17.70 20.01
N ASN A 453 -4.02 17.70 21.32
CA ASN A 453 -3.27 18.55 22.25
C ASN A 453 -1.97 17.84 22.66
N ILE A 454 -0.84 18.25 22.05
CA ILE A 454 0.49 17.70 22.34
C ILE A 454 1.24 18.58 23.34
N THR A 455 1.41 19.87 23.03
CA THR A 455 2.04 20.84 23.91
C THR A 455 1.02 21.85 24.46
N THR A 456 1.12 22.17 25.75
CA THR A 456 0.23 23.14 26.40
C THR A 456 0.39 24.57 25.88
N ASP A 457 1.57 24.87 25.32
CA ASP A 457 2.00 26.23 24.97
C ASP A 457 1.35 26.72 23.65
N SER A 458 0.78 25.80 22.87
CA SER A 458 0.18 26.06 21.55
C SER A 458 -1.31 26.47 21.62
N GLY A 459 -1.85 26.69 22.82
CA GLY A 459 -3.29 26.84 23.07
C GLY A 459 -4.02 25.50 23.10
N ARG A 460 -5.09 25.41 23.90
CA ARG A 460 -5.84 24.16 24.11
C ARG A 460 -7.05 24.09 23.19
N LYS A 461 -7.18 23.00 22.42
CA LYS A 461 -8.41 22.68 21.70
C LYS A 461 -9.32 21.80 22.54
N LYS A 462 -10.64 21.94 22.37
CA LYS A 462 -11.59 20.98 22.94
C LYS A 462 -11.60 19.72 22.09
N VAL A 463 -10.93 18.69 22.59
CA VAL A 463 -10.91 17.35 21.98
C VAL A 463 -12.13 16.61 22.48
N TRP A 464 -12.93 16.07 21.57
CA TRP A 464 -14.01 15.17 21.92
C TRP A 464 -13.43 13.87 22.49
N VAL A 465 -13.88 13.49 23.68
CA VAL A 465 -13.54 12.22 24.32
C VAL A 465 -14.81 11.37 24.31
N PRO A 466 -14.86 10.27 23.53
CA PRO A 466 -16.02 9.41 23.51
C PRO A 466 -16.23 8.74 24.88
N THR A 467 -17.48 8.68 25.33
CA THR A 467 -17.86 7.81 26.44
C THR A 467 -17.67 6.36 26.02
N ARG A 468 -16.78 5.64 26.71
CA ARG A 468 -16.46 4.25 26.41
C ARG A 468 -17.56 3.33 26.92
N LYS A 469 -17.95 2.32 26.13
CA LYS A 469 -18.94 1.33 26.55
C LYS A 469 -18.34 0.33 27.54
N GLU A 470 -19.10 -0.02 28.57
CA GLU A 470 -18.72 -1.11 29.49
C GLU A 470 -18.93 -2.47 28.82
N ARG A 471 -17.89 -3.32 28.86
CA ARG A 471 -17.84 -4.61 28.15
C ARG A 471 -17.53 -5.76 29.12
N ALA A 472 -18.35 -5.95 30.14
CA ALA A 472 -18.11 -6.92 31.22
C ALA A 472 -18.07 -8.40 30.78
N ASN A 473 -18.63 -8.74 29.61
CA ASN A 473 -18.80 -10.12 29.15
C ASN A 473 -17.75 -10.58 28.12
N GLU A 474 -16.81 -9.72 27.72
CA GLU A 474 -15.72 -10.11 26.81
C GLU A 474 -14.59 -10.72 27.65
N GLN A 475 -14.10 -11.92 27.30
CA GLN A 475 -12.90 -12.48 27.94
C GLN A 475 -11.68 -11.68 27.46
N VAL A 476 -11.22 -10.75 28.27
CA VAL A 476 -10.14 -9.83 27.93
C VAL A 476 -8.82 -10.33 28.50
N TYR A 477 -7.81 -10.49 27.64
CA TYR A 477 -6.44 -10.73 28.09
C TYR A 477 -5.88 -9.47 28.75
N GLN A 478 -5.14 -9.60 29.85
CA GLN A 478 -4.58 -8.45 30.60
C GLN A 478 -3.76 -7.48 29.72
N SER A 479 -3.04 -8.01 28.75
CA SER A 479 -2.23 -7.24 27.77
C SER A 479 -3.01 -6.78 26.54
N SER A 480 -4.34 -6.90 26.51
CA SER A 480 -5.21 -6.53 25.37
C SER A 480 -6.57 -6.02 25.84
N ARG A 481 -6.55 -5.06 26.77
CA ARG A 481 -7.74 -4.44 27.38
C ARG A 481 -8.36 -3.35 26.53
N TRP A 482 -7.53 -2.62 25.80
CA TRP A 482 -7.97 -1.55 24.93
C TRP A 482 -8.87 -2.07 23.81
N VAL A 483 -10.04 -1.45 23.70
CA VAL A 483 -10.92 -1.62 22.54
C VAL A 483 -10.79 -0.39 21.66
N PRO A 484 -10.60 -0.51 20.33
CA PRO A 484 -10.59 0.63 19.43
C PRO A 484 -11.86 1.48 19.54
N VAL A 485 -11.73 2.81 19.56
CA VAL A 485 -12.87 3.74 19.68
C VAL A 485 -13.87 3.55 18.55
N ILE A 486 -13.40 3.13 17.37
CA ILE A 486 -14.26 2.85 16.23
C ILE A 486 -15.31 1.76 16.53
N LYS A 487 -15.04 0.81 17.44
CA LYS A 487 -16.03 -0.23 17.81
C LYS A 487 -17.26 0.37 18.46
N ASP A 488 -17.06 1.33 19.36
CA ASP A 488 -18.15 2.02 20.03
C ASP A 488 -19.00 2.82 19.00
N ILE A 489 -18.33 3.55 18.10
CA ILE A 489 -18.96 4.33 17.02
C ILE A 489 -19.78 3.43 16.09
N VAL A 490 -19.23 2.30 15.65
CA VAL A 490 -19.88 1.37 14.71
C VAL A 490 -21.07 0.68 15.36
N GLU A 491 -20.94 0.22 16.60
CA GLU A 491 -22.07 -0.35 17.34
C GLU A 491 -23.19 0.68 17.55
N ASP A 492 -22.86 1.92 17.90
CA ASP A 492 -23.85 2.99 18.07
C ASP A 492 -24.50 3.41 16.75
N ALA A 493 -23.77 3.37 15.63
CA ALA A 493 -24.34 3.61 14.32
C ALA A 493 -25.33 2.50 13.93
N CYS A 494 -24.99 1.23 14.16
CA CYS A 494 -25.87 0.09 13.89
C CYS A 494 -27.13 0.09 14.76
N ASP A 495 -27.03 0.61 15.99
CA ASP A 495 -28.14 0.72 16.95
C ASP A 495 -28.91 2.05 16.83
N ASP A 496 -28.57 2.92 15.87
CA ASP A 496 -29.13 4.27 15.69
C ASP A 496 -29.01 5.19 16.93
N LYS A 497 -27.98 4.95 17.76
CA LYS A 497 -27.66 5.70 19.00
C LYS A 497 -26.49 6.68 18.86
N LEU A 498 -25.84 6.71 17.69
CA LEU A 498 -24.69 7.57 17.46
C LEU A 498 -25.08 9.06 17.55
N ASP A 499 -24.41 9.80 18.44
CA ASP A 499 -24.74 11.18 18.78
C ASP A 499 -24.76 12.12 17.56
N PRO A 500 -25.92 12.72 17.21
CA PRO A 500 -26.03 13.62 16.06
C PRO A 500 -25.25 14.94 16.23
N LYS A 501 -24.86 15.31 17.46
CA LYS A 501 -24.04 16.50 17.70
C LYS A 501 -22.62 16.34 17.16
N HIS A 502 -22.02 15.18 17.38
CA HIS A 502 -20.66 14.88 16.93
C HIS A 502 -20.63 14.19 15.56
N PHE A 503 -21.72 13.51 15.19
CA PHE A 503 -21.89 12.83 13.91
C PHE A 503 -23.19 13.27 13.20
N PRO A 504 -23.29 14.55 12.79
CA PRO A 504 -24.48 15.04 12.08
C PRO A 504 -24.67 14.37 10.73
N PHE A 505 -25.91 14.45 10.24
CA PHE A 505 -26.28 14.10 8.87
C PHE A 505 -26.00 15.29 7.95
N LEU A 506 -25.50 15.05 6.74
CA LEU A 506 -25.23 16.14 5.78
C LEU A 506 -26.51 16.91 5.40
N SER A 507 -27.62 16.20 5.17
CA SER A 507 -28.89 16.77 4.68
C SER A 507 -29.98 16.85 5.75
N GLY A 508 -29.60 16.86 7.03
CA GLY A 508 -30.53 16.71 8.15
C GLY A 508 -30.97 15.26 8.37
N LYS A 509 -31.63 14.99 9.51
CA LYS A 509 -32.06 13.62 9.84
C LYS A 509 -33.09 13.17 8.79
N PRO A 510 -32.86 12.05 8.06
CA PRO A 510 -33.87 11.54 7.14
C PRO A 510 -35.15 11.26 7.93
N ALA A 511 -36.30 11.59 7.36
CA ALA A 511 -37.59 11.26 7.96
C ALA A 511 -37.59 9.76 8.27
N SER A 512 -37.57 9.38 9.54
CA SER A 512 -37.60 7.98 9.95
C SER A 512 -38.84 7.36 9.33
N GLN A 513 -38.67 6.54 8.30
CA GLN A 513 -39.70 5.59 7.96
C GLN A 513 -39.80 4.67 9.18
N ALA A 514 -40.82 4.91 10.00
CA ALA A 514 -41.13 4.07 11.13
C ALA A 514 -41.10 2.62 10.66
N TYR A 515 -40.26 1.81 11.31
CA TYR A 515 -40.17 0.38 11.05
C TYR A 515 -41.58 -0.23 11.13
N ARG A 516 -42.18 -0.51 9.98
CA ARG A 516 -43.35 -1.39 9.94
C ARG A 516 -42.79 -2.80 10.03
N ALA A 517 -43.02 -3.45 11.16
CA ALA A 517 -42.80 -4.88 11.29
C ALA A 517 -43.46 -5.58 10.08
N PRO A 518 -42.80 -6.54 9.43
CA PRO A 518 -43.41 -7.25 8.31
C PRO A 518 -44.69 -7.92 8.79
N THR A 519 -45.85 -7.39 8.38
CA THR A 519 -47.13 -8.06 8.57
C THR A 519 -47.03 -9.39 7.87
N SER A 520 -47.21 -10.47 8.62
CA SER A 520 -47.15 -11.84 8.09
C SER A 520 -48.02 -11.94 6.84
N ALA A 521 -47.38 -12.12 5.68
CA ALA A 521 -48.07 -12.53 4.46
C ALA A 521 -48.46 -14.00 4.65
N ARG A 522 -49.57 -14.23 5.37
CA ARG A 522 -50.26 -15.51 5.33
C ARG A 522 -50.74 -15.72 3.89
N TYR A 523 -50.21 -16.79 3.28
CA TYR A 523 -50.73 -17.48 2.10
C TYR A 523 -50.72 -16.69 0.78
N GLY A 524 -49.83 -17.06 -0.17
CA GLY A 524 -50.09 -16.68 -1.56
C GLY A 524 -48.99 -16.70 -2.63
N GLN A 525 -47.71 -16.98 -2.33
CA GLN A 525 -46.64 -16.73 -3.35
C GLN A 525 -45.49 -17.76 -3.43
N TRP A 526 -45.73 -19.02 -3.08
CA TRP A 526 -44.69 -20.06 -3.13
C TRP A 526 -44.28 -20.52 -4.55
N HIS A 527 -45.03 -20.14 -5.60
CA HIS A 527 -44.83 -20.65 -6.96
C HIS A 527 -44.08 -19.72 -7.95
N LYS A 528 -43.71 -18.49 -7.57
CA LYS A 528 -43.01 -17.55 -8.48
C LYS A 528 -41.48 -17.49 -8.33
N GLU A 529 -40.89 -18.15 -7.34
CA GLU A 529 -39.45 -18.05 -7.04
C GLU A 529 -38.62 -19.30 -7.41
N ARG A 530 -39.16 -20.21 -8.23
CA ARG A 530 -38.36 -21.31 -8.83
C ARG A 530 -37.88 -20.89 -10.22
N GLY A 531 -36.90 -19.99 -10.30
CA GLY A 531 -36.30 -19.65 -11.60
C GLY A 531 -35.33 -18.47 -11.63
N GLN A 532 -35.31 -17.61 -10.60
CA GLN A 532 -34.29 -16.58 -10.46
C GLN A 532 -33.28 -17.04 -9.43
N GLN A 533 -32.00 -17.06 -9.81
CA GLN A 533 -30.87 -17.22 -8.89
C GLN A 533 -31.13 -16.34 -7.66
N ALA A 534 -31.15 -16.95 -6.47
CA ALA A 534 -31.39 -16.27 -5.22
C ALA A 534 -30.55 -14.98 -5.15
N SER A 535 -31.19 -13.81 -5.25
CA SER A 535 -30.51 -12.55 -4.98
C SER A 535 -30.09 -12.59 -3.51
N TYR A 536 -28.80 -12.78 -3.27
CA TYR A 536 -28.22 -12.89 -1.94
C TYR A 536 -28.65 -11.70 -1.09
N ARG A 537 -29.43 -11.96 -0.02
CA ARG A 537 -29.88 -10.92 0.92
C ARG A 537 -28.66 -10.38 1.67
N SER A 538 -28.18 -9.21 1.27
CA SER A 538 -27.18 -8.43 2.00
C SER A 538 -27.97 -7.40 2.80
N GLY A 539 -27.87 -7.51 4.13
CA GLY A 539 -28.52 -6.58 5.04
C GLY A 539 -27.97 -5.15 4.92
N PRO A 540 -28.42 -4.22 5.78
CA PRO A 540 -27.99 -2.84 5.74
C PRO A 540 -26.47 -2.72 5.89
N ARG A 541 -25.85 -1.83 5.12
CA ARG A 541 -24.40 -1.67 5.10
C ARG A 541 -23.97 -0.41 5.83
N LEU A 542 -22.96 -0.55 6.69
CA LEU A 542 -22.28 0.59 7.31
C LEU A 542 -20.91 0.75 6.65
N ILE A 543 -20.77 1.76 5.79
CA ILE A 543 -19.55 2.08 5.08
C ILE A 543 -18.79 3.14 5.88
N LEU A 544 -17.52 2.88 6.17
CA LEU A 544 -16.66 3.77 6.95
C LEU A 544 -15.48 4.21 6.10
N PHE A 545 -15.19 5.50 6.12
CA PHE A 545 -14.00 6.07 5.50
C PHE A 545 -13.22 6.89 6.53
N ILE A 546 -12.00 6.44 6.87
CA ILE A 546 -11.15 7.12 7.84
C ILE A 546 -10.02 7.84 7.11
N VAL A 547 -10.12 9.16 7.03
CA VAL A 547 -9.10 9.99 6.39
C VAL A 547 -7.81 9.93 7.20
N GLY A 548 -6.78 9.36 6.58
CA GLY A 548 -5.47 9.16 7.21
C GLY A 548 -5.18 7.73 7.67
N GLY A 549 -6.08 6.79 7.39
CA GLY A 549 -5.83 5.37 7.44
C GLY A 549 -6.33 4.63 8.66
N VAL A 550 -6.44 3.32 8.48
CA VAL A 550 -7.12 2.39 9.38
C VAL A 550 -6.15 1.30 9.82
N THR A 551 -6.08 1.05 11.12
CA THR A 551 -5.20 0.03 11.71
C THR A 551 -5.79 -1.36 11.55
N TYR A 552 -4.97 -2.40 11.69
CA TYR A 552 -5.46 -3.78 11.67
C TYR A 552 -6.42 -4.09 12.83
N SER A 553 -6.27 -3.43 13.98
CA SER A 553 -7.23 -3.53 15.09
C SER A 553 -8.58 -2.90 14.77
N GLU A 554 -8.62 -1.79 14.02
CA GLU A 554 -9.85 -1.19 13.53
C GLU A 554 -10.49 -2.00 12.38
N MET A 555 -9.67 -2.60 11.51
CA MET A 555 -10.17 -3.53 10.49
C MET A 555 -10.88 -4.72 11.14
N ARG A 556 -10.28 -5.29 12.21
CA ARG A 556 -10.86 -6.41 12.97
C ARG A 556 -12.27 -6.07 13.49
N VAL A 557 -12.47 -4.84 13.97
CA VAL A 557 -13.76 -4.38 14.48
C VAL A 557 -14.88 -4.51 13.45
N ALA A 558 -14.62 -4.24 12.17
CA ALA A 558 -15.63 -4.40 11.13
C ALA A 558 -16.16 -5.84 11.06
N TYR A 559 -15.28 -6.83 11.19
CA TYR A 559 -15.65 -8.25 11.22
C TYR A 559 -16.36 -8.65 12.52
N GLU A 560 -15.88 -8.19 13.67
CA GLU A 560 -16.51 -8.46 14.98
C GLU A 560 -17.95 -7.95 14.99
N VAL A 561 -18.16 -6.67 14.67
CA VAL A 561 -19.48 -6.05 14.71
C VAL A 561 -20.41 -6.65 13.66
N SER A 562 -19.92 -6.97 12.45
CA SER A 562 -20.75 -7.63 11.43
C SER A 562 -21.20 -9.04 11.86
N LYS A 563 -20.38 -9.74 12.66
CA LYS A 563 -20.73 -11.05 13.20
C LYS A 563 -21.79 -10.93 14.29
N ASP A 564 -21.66 -9.92 15.16
CA ASP A 564 -22.50 -9.76 16.35
C ASP A 564 -23.83 -9.02 16.06
N LYS A 565 -23.82 -8.06 15.14
CA LYS A 565 -24.96 -7.17 14.82
C LYS A 565 -25.66 -7.54 13.51
N LYS A 566 -25.91 -8.83 13.26
CA LYS A 566 -26.72 -9.24 12.10
C LYS A 566 -28.11 -8.56 12.12
N PRO A 567 -28.61 -8.04 10.98
CA PRO A 567 -28.14 -8.26 9.61
C PRO A 567 -27.11 -7.25 9.08
N TRP A 568 -26.53 -6.36 9.90
CA TRP A 568 -25.60 -5.33 9.42
C TRP A 568 -24.29 -5.92 8.87
N GLU A 569 -23.82 -5.33 7.77
CA GLU A 569 -22.50 -5.59 7.19
C GLU A 569 -21.66 -4.31 7.23
N VAL A 570 -20.56 -4.33 7.97
CA VAL A 570 -19.64 -3.19 8.10
C VAL A 570 -18.55 -3.29 7.05
N VAL A 571 -18.29 -2.22 6.31
CA VAL A 571 -17.24 -2.13 5.30
C VAL A 571 -16.35 -0.94 5.63
N ILE A 572 -15.05 -1.17 5.84
CA ILE A 572 -14.12 -0.13 6.32
C ILE A 572 -12.99 0.11 5.32
N ASP A 573 -12.56 1.37 5.19
CA ASP A 573 -11.35 1.70 4.43
C ASP A 573 -10.09 1.12 5.08
N HIS A 574 -9.05 1.00 4.30
CA HIS A 574 -7.67 0.80 4.67
C HIS A 574 -6.84 1.75 3.80
N HIS A 575 -6.61 2.97 4.25
CA HIS A 575 -5.63 3.81 3.58
C HIS A 575 -4.22 3.21 3.76
N THR A 576 -3.39 3.23 2.70
CA THR A 576 -2.04 2.62 2.71
C THR A 576 -1.23 2.95 3.97
N ARG A 577 -1.06 1.90 4.80
CA ARG A 577 -0.14 1.71 5.93
C ARG A 577 -0.22 2.72 7.07
N PRO A 578 -1.06 2.45 8.08
CA PRO A 578 -0.70 2.61 9.48
C PRO A 578 -0.07 1.30 9.98
N VAL A 579 1.07 0.91 9.40
CA VAL A 579 1.90 -0.12 10.05
C VAL A 579 2.51 0.54 11.27
N PRO A 580 2.46 -0.10 12.45
CA PRO A 580 3.23 0.38 13.57
C PRO A 580 4.72 0.36 13.18
N VAL A 581 5.39 1.41 13.60
CA VAL A 581 6.58 1.94 12.95
C VAL A 581 7.67 0.87 12.84
N GLN A 582 8.04 0.47 11.62
CA GLN A 582 9.37 -0.08 11.31
C GLN A 582 10.11 0.74 10.25
N SER A 583 9.60 1.92 9.86
CA SER A 583 10.35 2.87 9.01
C SER A 583 9.58 4.11 8.56
N THR A 584 8.24 4.15 8.60
CA THR A 584 7.50 5.12 7.77
C THR A 584 6.74 6.21 8.53
N ARG A 585 6.39 6.06 9.81
CA ARG A 585 5.65 7.12 10.54
C ARG A 585 6.51 8.24 11.10
N ALA A 586 7.72 7.94 11.59
CA ALA A 586 8.71 8.99 11.87
C ALA A 586 9.05 9.76 10.59
N GLU A 587 9.16 9.05 9.46
CA GLU A 587 9.43 9.68 8.15
C GLU A 587 8.23 10.49 7.63
N GLN A 588 6.99 10.03 7.82
CA GLN A 588 5.78 10.74 7.41
C GLN A 588 5.50 11.94 8.31
N ALA A 589 5.59 11.79 9.64
CA ALA A 589 5.48 12.93 10.54
C ALA A 589 6.59 13.95 10.27
N ALA A 590 7.86 13.55 10.12
CA ALA A 590 8.96 14.45 9.75
C ALA A 590 8.78 15.12 8.36
N ARG A 591 8.01 14.53 7.44
CA ARG A 591 7.69 15.11 6.12
C ARG A 591 6.61 16.19 6.16
N LEU A 592 5.85 16.34 7.26
CA LEU A 592 4.85 17.41 7.41
C LEU A 592 5.52 18.80 7.52
N THR A 593 6.74 18.90 8.05
CA THR A 593 7.46 20.16 8.26
C THR A 593 8.46 20.51 7.15
N VAL A 594 8.97 19.53 6.41
CA VAL A 594 10.05 19.77 5.44
C VAL A 594 9.52 20.25 4.09
N GLY A 595 9.39 21.58 3.95
CA GLY A 595 9.24 22.29 2.67
C GLY A 595 10.52 22.38 1.83
N GLY A 596 11.56 21.61 2.16
CA GLY A 596 12.85 21.66 1.48
C GLY A 596 13.03 20.51 0.49
N ARG A 597 13.26 20.82 -0.79
CA ARG A 597 13.83 19.91 -1.80
C ARG A 597 15.14 19.31 -1.27
N ARG A 598 15.09 18.19 -0.52
CA ARG A 598 16.27 17.35 -0.31
C ARG A 598 16.50 16.56 -1.58
N ARG A 599 17.37 17.11 -2.42
CA ARG A 599 18.09 16.40 -3.48
C ARG A 599 18.55 15.06 -2.87
N LEU A 600 18.05 13.94 -3.42
CA LEU A 600 18.54 12.60 -3.13
C LEU A 600 20.05 12.55 -3.40
N GLN A 601 20.87 12.87 -2.40
CA GLN A 601 22.26 12.44 -2.38
C GLN A 601 22.22 10.94 -2.18
N ARG A 602 22.50 10.21 -3.26
CA ARG A 602 22.82 8.78 -3.24
C ARG A 602 23.95 8.56 -2.23
N ILE A 603 23.60 8.22 -1.00
CA ILE A 603 24.52 7.63 -0.04
C ILE A 603 24.85 6.24 -0.58
N ARG A 604 26.02 6.10 -1.21
CA ARG A 604 26.62 4.80 -1.52
C ARG A 604 27.12 4.19 -0.21
N GLY A 605 26.21 3.58 0.55
CA GLY A 605 26.60 2.66 1.61
C GLY A 605 27.29 1.44 1.02
N ARG A 606 28.58 1.26 1.31
CA ARG A 606 29.28 -0.01 1.15
C ARG A 606 28.61 -1.01 2.08
N ARG A 607 27.78 -1.90 1.54
CA ARG A 607 27.40 -3.15 2.20
C ARG A 607 28.52 -4.15 1.94
N ASP A 608 29.54 -4.15 2.79
CA ASP A 608 30.51 -5.23 2.84
C ASP A 608 30.03 -6.24 3.89
N GLY A 609 29.16 -7.16 3.45
CA GLY A 609 28.83 -8.40 4.18
C GLY A 609 29.66 -9.58 3.64
N PRO A 610 29.79 -10.69 4.39
CA PRO A 610 30.76 -11.75 4.12
C PRO A 610 30.30 -12.68 2.99
N LEU A 611 30.39 -12.23 1.74
CA LEU A 611 30.19 -13.05 0.52
C LEU A 611 31.47 -13.12 -0.31
N ARG A 612 32.62 -13.19 0.36
CA ARG A 612 33.93 -13.16 -0.29
C ARG A 612 34.50 -14.56 -0.50
N LYS A 613 33.79 -15.43 -1.22
CA LYS A 613 34.33 -16.73 -1.66
C LYS A 613 33.89 -17.20 -3.07
N MET A 614 33.56 -16.30 -4.01
CA MET A 614 33.45 -16.71 -5.44
C MET A 614 34.08 -15.71 -6.43
N ALA A 615 34.71 -16.26 -7.48
CA ALA A 615 35.71 -15.61 -8.34
C ALA A 615 35.14 -14.52 -9.27
N ARG A 616 35.15 -13.29 -8.79
CA ARG A 616 34.90 -12.08 -9.59
C ARG A 616 36.04 -11.89 -10.61
N VAL A 617 35.75 -11.97 -11.92
CA VAL A 617 36.73 -11.66 -12.97
C VAL A 617 37.17 -10.20 -12.86
N LYS A 618 38.47 -9.97 -12.64
CA LYS A 618 39.02 -8.61 -12.50
C LYS A 618 39.43 -8.08 -13.87
N THR A 619 39.00 -6.85 -14.19
CA THR A 619 39.29 -6.21 -15.48
C THR A 619 40.79 -6.08 -15.77
N ARG A 620 41.64 -5.99 -14.74
CA ARG A 620 43.11 -5.96 -14.90
C ARG A 620 43.67 -7.25 -15.50
N GLU A 621 43.08 -8.40 -15.20
CA GLU A 621 43.51 -9.73 -15.68
C GLU A 621 43.06 -10.00 -17.12
N LEU A 622 42.12 -9.21 -17.63
CA LEU A 622 41.63 -9.28 -19.01
C LEU A 622 42.42 -8.36 -19.95
N ARG A 623 43.07 -7.32 -19.42
CA ARG A 623 43.88 -6.39 -20.22
C ARG A 623 45.20 -7.06 -20.58
N GLY A 624 45.56 -7.05 -21.86
CA GLY A 624 46.78 -7.69 -22.38
C GLY A 624 46.60 -9.13 -22.89
N LYS A 625 45.42 -9.74 -22.71
CA LYS A 625 45.10 -11.03 -23.33
C LYS A 625 44.80 -10.85 -24.83
N PRO A 626 45.16 -11.84 -25.68
CA PRO A 626 44.81 -11.79 -27.10
C PRO A 626 43.30 -11.87 -27.31
N LYS A 627 42.83 -11.35 -28.45
CA LYS A 627 41.40 -11.27 -28.81
C LYS A 627 40.72 -12.64 -28.75
N GLU A 628 41.41 -13.69 -29.18
CA GLU A 628 40.93 -15.08 -29.15
C GLU A 628 40.66 -15.57 -27.71
N ALA A 629 41.58 -15.31 -26.78
CA ALA A 629 41.40 -15.68 -25.38
C ALA A 629 40.26 -14.90 -24.70
N LEU A 630 40.05 -13.63 -25.07
CA LEU A 630 38.91 -12.83 -24.59
C LEU A 630 37.57 -13.34 -25.13
N ASN A 631 37.52 -13.73 -26.41
CA ASN A 631 36.33 -14.33 -27.01
C ASN A 631 36.01 -15.70 -26.41
N LYS A 632 37.03 -16.54 -26.16
CA LYS A 632 36.84 -17.81 -25.45
C LYS A 632 36.23 -17.61 -24.06
N THR A 633 36.79 -16.67 -23.28
CA THR A 633 36.26 -16.32 -21.95
C THR A 633 34.83 -15.75 -22.02
N LEU A 634 34.51 -15.01 -23.09
CA LEU A 634 33.17 -14.45 -23.31
C LEU A 634 32.15 -15.56 -23.59
N GLU A 635 32.48 -16.52 -24.45
CA GLU A 635 31.61 -17.64 -24.79
C GLU A 635 31.39 -18.57 -23.59
N GLU A 636 32.43 -18.86 -22.81
CA GLU A 636 32.31 -19.62 -21.54
C GLU A 636 31.35 -18.94 -20.54
N GLN A 637 31.41 -17.60 -20.41
CA GLN A 637 30.49 -16.88 -19.53
C GLN A 637 29.06 -16.80 -20.09
N LYS A 638 28.88 -16.80 -21.41
CA LYS A 638 27.55 -16.82 -22.05
C LYS A 638 26.89 -18.20 -21.93
N THR A 639 27.63 -19.28 -22.09
CA THR A 639 27.11 -20.64 -21.91
C THR A 639 26.73 -20.90 -20.45
N GLU A 640 27.54 -20.41 -19.50
CA GLU A 640 27.20 -20.43 -18.07
C GLU A 640 25.92 -19.61 -17.79
N LEU A 641 25.76 -18.42 -18.39
CA LEU A 641 24.55 -17.62 -18.24
C LEU A 641 23.32 -18.32 -18.81
N ALA A 642 23.43 -18.96 -19.98
CA ALA A 642 22.34 -19.69 -20.61
C ALA A 642 21.88 -20.88 -19.73
N SER A 643 22.82 -21.65 -19.20
CA SER A 643 22.54 -22.73 -18.24
C SER A 643 21.81 -22.22 -16.99
N LEU A 644 22.26 -21.08 -16.43
CA LEU A 644 21.62 -20.46 -15.27
C LEU A 644 20.23 -19.88 -15.58
N GLN A 645 19.97 -19.45 -16.82
CA GLN A 645 18.64 -18.98 -17.25
C GLN A 645 17.66 -20.14 -17.39
N VAL A 646 18.09 -21.29 -17.94
CA VAL A 646 17.26 -22.51 -17.97
C VAL A 646 16.95 -22.95 -16.54
N SER A 647 17.93 -22.98 -15.65
CA SER A 647 17.71 -23.30 -14.23
C SER A 647 16.78 -22.31 -13.52
N LYS A 648 16.67 -21.06 -13.99
CA LYS A 648 15.74 -20.06 -13.44
C LYS A 648 14.30 -20.36 -13.84
N VAL A 649 14.09 -20.82 -15.07
CA VAL A 649 12.77 -21.17 -15.60
C VAL A 649 12.28 -22.50 -15.00
N THR A 650 13.18 -23.43 -14.71
CA THR A 650 12.85 -24.73 -14.10
C THR A 650 12.81 -24.74 -12.58
N GLY A 651 12.88 -23.57 -11.92
CA GLY A 651 12.76 -23.46 -10.46
C GLY A 651 13.97 -23.99 -9.66
N GLY A 652 15.18 -23.94 -10.21
CA GLY A 652 16.40 -24.42 -9.56
C GLY A 652 16.86 -23.58 -8.35
N ALA A 653 17.75 -24.17 -7.53
CA ALA A 653 18.23 -23.64 -6.25
C ALA A 653 18.70 -22.17 -6.28
N ALA A 654 18.30 -21.38 -5.27
CA ALA A 654 18.61 -19.95 -5.14
C ALA A 654 20.12 -19.64 -5.14
N SER A 655 20.95 -20.56 -4.62
CA SER A 655 22.42 -20.45 -4.66
C SER A 655 22.97 -20.37 -6.09
N LYS A 656 22.37 -21.10 -7.05
CA LYS A 656 22.72 -21.01 -8.48
C LYS A 656 22.20 -19.69 -9.09
N LEU A 657 21.00 -19.25 -8.73
CA LEU A 657 20.39 -18.03 -9.27
C LEU A 657 21.14 -16.74 -8.85
N SER A 658 21.75 -16.74 -7.66
CA SER A 658 22.60 -15.63 -7.19
C SER A 658 23.79 -15.35 -8.13
N LYS A 659 24.25 -16.37 -8.87
CA LYS A 659 25.38 -16.28 -9.82
C LYS A 659 25.04 -15.46 -11.06
N ILE A 660 23.76 -15.37 -11.46
CA ILE A 660 23.31 -14.64 -12.66
C ILE A 660 23.80 -13.19 -12.65
N ARG A 661 23.72 -12.52 -11.49
CA ARG A 661 24.16 -11.12 -11.35
C ARG A 661 25.69 -10.97 -11.53
N VAL A 662 26.46 -11.96 -11.08
CA VAL A 662 27.92 -11.94 -11.15
C VAL A 662 28.38 -12.23 -12.59
N VAL A 663 27.81 -13.26 -13.23
CA VAL A 663 28.10 -13.65 -14.62
C VAL A 663 27.75 -12.53 -15.60
N ARG A 664 26.58 -11.88 -15.47
CA ARG A 664 26.22 -10.69 -16.28
C ARG A 664 27.24 -9.56 -16.14
N LYS A 665 27.74 -9.32 -14.93
CA LYS A 665 28.79 -8.30 -14.69
C LYS A 665 30.14 -8.73 -15.29
N ASN A 666 30.46 -10.01 -15.30
CA ASN A 666 31.69 -10.52 -15.93
C ASN A 666 31.62 -10.37 -17.46
N ILE A 667 30.52 -10.79 -18.10
CA ILE A 667 30.27 -10.59 -19.54
C ILE A 667 30.43 -9.11 -19.91
N ALA A 668 29.79 -8.21 -19.16
CA ALA A 668 29.90 -6.77 -19.41
C ALA A 668 31.35 -6.27 -19.30
N ARG A 669 32.15 -6.79 -18.34
CA ARG A 669 33.58 -6.44 -18.22
C ARG A 669 34.40 -6.94 -19.40
N VAL A 670 34.19 -8.18 -19.85
CA VAL A 670 34.89 -8.77 -21.01
C VAL A 670 34.58 -7.98 -22.28
N LEU A 671 33.29 -7.74 -22.56
CA LEU A 671 32.85 -6.92 -23.71
C LEU A 671 33.41 -5.49 -23.67
N THR A 672 33.51 -4.90 -22.47
CA THR A 672 34.11 -3.57 -22.31
C THR A 672 35.59 -3.57 -22.70
N VAL A 673 36.35 -4.59 -22.29
CA VAL A 673 37.78 -4.71 -22.63
C VAL A 673 37.95 -4.95 -24.13
N ILE A 674 37.17 -5.86 -24.74
CA ILE A 674 37.18 -6.10 -26.19
C ILE A 674 36.93 -4.79 -26.97
N ASN A 675 35.88 -4.05 -26.59
CA ASN A 675 35.57 -2.76 -27.21
C ASN A 675 36.66 -1.70 -26.99
N GLN A 676 37.32 -1.69 -25.83
CA GLN A 676 38.44 -0.79 -25.56
C GLN A 676 39.64 -1.12 -26.45
N THR A 677 40.03 -2.39 -26.56
CA THR A 677 41.14 -2.84 -27.41
C THR A 677 40.86 -2.54 -28.88
N GLN A 678 39.66 -2.88 -29.38
CA GLN A 678 39.27 -2.59 -30.77
C GLN A 678 39.28 -1.08 -31.07
N LYS A 679 38.78 -0.25 -30.15
CA LYS A 679 38.84 1.22 -30.33
C LYS A 679 40.26 1.76 -30.26
N GLN A 680 41.15 1.17 -29.47
CA GLN A 680 42.55 1.56 -29.42
C GLN A 680 43.27 1.21 -30.73
N GLU A 681 43.03 0.03 -31.29
CA GLU A 681 43.56 -0.38 -32.60
C GLU A 681 43.03 0.50 -33.72
N LEU A 682 41.71 0.77 -33.74
CA LEU A 682 41.13 1.68 -34.72
C LEU A 682 41.67 3.12 -34.57
N ARG A 683 41.93 3.60 -33.35
CA ARG A 683 42.58 4.90 -33.11
C ARG A 683 44.00 4.94 -33.66
N LYS A 684 44.76 3.84 -33.58
CA LYS A 684 46.09 3.73 -34.21
C LYS A 684 45.96 3.75 -35.75
N PHE A 685 45.01 3.00 -36.30
CA PHE A 685 44.79 2.91 -37.75
C PHE A 685 44.28 4.22 -38.39
N TYR A 686 43.43 4.97 -37.70
CA TYR A 686 42.87 6.24 -38.17
C TYR A 686 43.66 7.48 -37.71
N LYS A 687 44.83 7.30 -37.08
CA LYS A 687 45.68 8.41 -36.63
C LYS A 687 46.16 9.21 -37.85
N GLY A 688 45.83 10.50 -37.91
CA GLY A 688 46.22 11.40 -39.01
C GLY A 688 45.35 11.33 -40.28
N LYS A 689 44.34 10.46 -40.35
CA LYS A 689 43.42 10.40 -41.50
C LYS A 689 42.37 11.52 -41.44
N LYS A 690 42.03 12.11 -42.59
CA LYS A 690 41.02 13.18 -42.75
C LYS A 690 39.63 12.78 -42.24
N TYR A 691 39.23 11.52 -42.43
CA TYR A 691 37.93 11.00 -42.03
C TYR A 691 38.06 10.00 -40.89
N LEU A 692 37.46 10.34 -39.73
CA LEU A 692 37.34 9.44 -38.59
C LEU A 692 35.91 8.87 -38.49
N PRO A 693 35.78 7.56 -38.20
CA PRO A 693 34.51 6.95 -37.80
C PRO A 693 33.87 7.68 -36.62
N THR A 694 32.56 7.82 -36.64
CA THR A 694 31.75 8.54 -35.64
C THR A 694 32.00 8.05 -34.21
N ASP A 695 32.26 6.75 -34.02
CA ASP A 695 32.51 6.14 -32.71
C ASP A 695 33.84 6.50 -32.05
N ILE A 696 34.79 7.03 -32.83
CA ILE A 696 36.14 7.40 -32.38
C ILE A 696 36.26 8.91 -32.18
N ARG A 697 35.33 9.70 -32.76
CA ARG A 697 35.28 11.16 -32.60
C ARG A 697 35.06 11.53 -31.13
N TYR A 698 35.66 12.63 -30.73
CA TYR A 698 35.50 13.17 -29.38
C TYR A 698 34.06 13.66 -29.17
N LYS A 699 33.32 13.05 -28.23
CA LYS A 699 31.93 13.41 -27.94
C LYS A 699 31.86 14.68 -27.09
N LYS A 700 31.74 15.85 -27.74
CA LYS A 700 31.46 17.14 -27.07
C LYS A 700 29.97 17.27 -26.74
N THR A 701 29.64 17.93 -25.62
CA THR A 701 28.27 18.37 -25.31
C THR A 701 27.79 19.43 -26.31
N ARG A 702 26.48 19.61 -26.47
CA ARG A 702 25.92 20.64 -27.36
C ARG A 702 26.42 22.05 -27.00
N ALA A 703 26.56 22.34 -25.70
CA ALA A 703 27.12 23.59 -25.21
C ALA A 703 28.57 23.80 -25.67
N MET A 704 29.43 22.78 -25.56
CA MET A 704 30.82 22.86 -26.02
C MET A 704 30.99 22.90 -27.53
N ARG A 705 30.01 22.40 -28.31
CA ARG A 705 30.01 22.54 -29.77
C ARG A 705 29.57 23.92 -30.24
N ARG A 706 28.76 24.63 -29.44
CA ARG A 706 28.26 25.99 -29.73
C ARG A 706 29.08 27.08 -29.05
N ALA A 707 30.02 26.74 -28.20
CA ALA A 707 30.93 27.69 -27.58
C ALA A 707 31.84 28.29 -28.64
N LEU A 708 31.90 29.63 -28.67
CA LEU A 708 32.82 30.36 -29.53
C LEU A 708 34.27 29.98 -29.20
N THR A 709 35.09 29.88 -30.23
CA THR A 709 36.55 29.73 -30.05
C THR A 709 37.12 30.96 -29.34
N LYS A 710 38.29 30.84 -28.71
CA LYS A 710 38.95 31.98 -28.04
C LYS A 710 39.17 33.17 -28.98
N HIS A 711 39.40 32.90 -30.27
CA HIS A 711 39.54 33.93 -31.30
C HIS A 711 38.20 34.58 -31.66
N GLU A 712 37.14 33.79 -31.89
CA GLU A 712 35.80 34.34 -32.16
C GLU A 712 35.26 35.14 -30.97
N ALA A 713 35.56 34.71 -29.74
CA ALA A 713 35.21 35.44 -28.53
C ALA A 713 36.01 36.73 -28.33
N SER A 714 37.18 36.88 -28.97
CA SER A 714 37.99 38.10 -28.89
C SER A 714 37.62 39.14 -29.95
N ILE A 715 36.84 38.77 -30.96
CA ILE A 715 36.35 39.69 -32.00
C ILE A 715 35.20 40.53 -31.43
N LYS A 716 35.40 41.85 -31.38
CA LYS A 716 34.38 42.81 -30.96
C LYS A 716 33.66 43.37 -32.18
N SER A 717 32.33 43.40 -32.15
CA SER A 717 31.55 44.05 -33.21
C SER A 717 31.78 45.56 -33.25
N ALA A 718 31.57 46.20 -34.41
CA ALA A 718 31.68 47.66 -34.56
C ALA A 718 30.78 48.41 -33.55
N LYS A 719 29.60 47.85 -33.24
CA LYS A 719 28.66 48.37 -32.24
C LYS A 719 29.22 48.26 -30.81
N GLN A 720 29.90 47.15 -30.46
CA GLN A 720 30.59 47.02 -29.18
C GLN A 720 31.77 47.98 -29.08
N LEU A 721 32.58 48.11 -30.14
CA LEU A 721 33.69 49.06 -30.20
C LEU A 721 33.21 50.50 -30.00
N ALA A 722 32.13 50.90 -30.68
CA ALA A 722 31.49 52.19 -30.50
C ALA A 722 30.98 52.40 -29.07
N LYS A 723 30.36 51.38 -28.46
CA LYS A 723 29.90 51.45 -27.06
C LYS A 723 31.06 51.58 -26.07
N THR A 724 32.15 50.83 -26.24
CA THR A 724 33.35 50.95 -25.39
C THR A 724 34.07 52.29 -25.57
N ARG A 725 34.00 52.90 -26.75
CA ARG A 725 34.51 54.27 -26.97
C ARG A 725 33.63 55.32 -26.29
N LYS A 726 32.31 55.15 -26.33
CA LYS A 726 31.34 56.11 -25.76
C LYS A 726 31.29 56.07 -24.23
N PHE A 727 31.58 54.91 -23.62
CA PHE A 727 31.58 54.69 -22.18
C PHE A 727 32.92 54.09 -21.72
N VAL A 728 33.98 54.89 -21.75
CA VAL A 728 35.28 54.47 -21.23
C VAL A 728 35.18 54.32 -19.71
N SER A 729 35.68 53.20 -19.18
CA SER A 729 35.72 52.93 -17.74
C SER A 729 36.53 54.02 -17.04
N ARG A 730 35.87 54.94 -16.33
CA ARG A 730 36.54 55.95 -15.52
C ARG A 730 37.13 55.27 -14.28
N LYS A 731 38.45 55.18 -14.22
CA LYS A 731 39.16 54.76 -13.01
C LYS A 731 39.29 56.00 -12.12
N PHE A 732 38.53 56.05 -11.03
CA PHE A 732 38.71 57.07 -10.00
C PHE A 732 39.80 56.60 -9.04
N ALA A 733 40.85 57.39 -8.89
CA ALA A 733 41.79 57.21 -7.78
C ALA A 733 41.18 57.90 -6.56
N VAL A 734 40.87 57.13 -5.52
CA VAL A 734 40.51 57.69 -4.20
C VAL A 734 41.82 58.13 -3.57
N LYS A 735 41.98 59.43 -3.31
CA LYS A 735 43.14 59.99 -2.60
C LYS A 735 42.99 59.59 -1.13
N ALA A 736 43.87 58.70 -0.66
CA ALA A 736 43.97 58.31 0.74
C ALA A 736 44.54 59.44 1.59
#